data_AF-A0A2M8PQT1-F1
#
_entry.id   AF-A0A2M8PQT1-F1
#
_cell.length_a   1.000
_cell.length_b   1.000
_cell.length_c   1.000
_cell.angle_alpha   90.00
_cell.angle_beta   90.00
_cell.angle_gamma   90.00
#
_symmetry.space_group_name_H-M   'P 1'
#
loop_
_entity.id
_entity.type
_entity.pdbx_description
1 polymer ?
#
loop_
_entity_poly.entity_id
_entity_poly.type
_entity_poly.pdbx_seq_one_letter_code
_entity_poly.pdbx_strand_id
1 'polypeptide(L)'
;MALKGRIALSNFSTGRDATYQILKGTGGIFVEGNNVAEVFIYLPTLSIVSFVSATYKRNSMSIGLRAQLKDVNNGDVGPSSHILWDDPTSETVNTWQTRSTTLAPGHHPSIVDHVAFQAGWNFGKGWLDDLIVEYKPGDLNANRNTGESDCDIARTGTSSVGNPIEVRGGEKREHIVDLQVNSPGAPLTFERRYRHTKRDDFDQMGLGWIHNHLIELIPPQSGEIMVQIATGGEAYFTETDPVNNPDHYDGVAGVDSFIDWDGVAQEYRLETPARNIYVFDSAGKLLSRTFANGEVWRYNYDGNDRLSEVADDYSRKLIFSYYSGLIGADAFKNDQLWRVGDHTASGLNGGSPSGRYIEFDYVSEKDDGVEVTTPRALLSSVADVRGEGWLYDYYGQDSGENDSNLLNILTRRESPDVDVTGNGNNDGVITLEEIAYTLNVGGVITDINQKRGGNLLETDFAFQPNGDNLTTESVAGQVTTHHFQGEVFAGSELPGANGAFATQIQNTTYRPFSNTDANGNATLLGWDTNGKLLDWIIDPLGNQIVFEYDTDERLTTSTDAEGRKTAYTYGDINNPRQPTQIDVLDVDGITLLRRQTFSYDTKGRVLSEKTLDPADGITVLQEVTRTYYTVGDGNGLLHQVTQKDIGGTNDVTTTFTYDSAGRVIKTQQNSNFGSCDVAFTVYDPAGNVLASICNYDPGLNPDPTTAAEAAALYDPSQPDKNRVTTHAYDSLGRRVSTTINAASNTEQTILTLYDALDRVIRTISNYKVQGTSAPGDWVFENGAWKTGPGGATISHGADETENIISDTDYNDRGFVRLQRDVLGNATLFGYDAAGRLIKTVQNASQPAYNNDYSGTSPDPELANYNPNANAAQDIITHNVYDPAGNLVKTIDPLGMAAIEAGTIADAAGHVSYTLYDALNRPVKTIRNASDPGITIDDVPDLVNYTLSVDPDHDLVDETVYDSMGRVVSTRRLLDNRQSEVWVENRNVYDALGRQKFTISNYVPQGASDPADWEWNATLAQWEDGAGNPINHGVNNDQNIIRETIYDASGRVDQTRDVLGSLNQSVYDGLGRQVLSIANFTDPVGPPSGWNWDAVIDNQWEDGVGTAVTFGNNDENIIAQTVYDADGRVQSIRDVLGRRTFFVYDAVGRRVKTITNYVPQGVSDPANWVWNATLSRWEDGAGTAIAHGSNDAENNISLTVYDADGRIQSTFDTRHNETRFVYDLLGRRVMTISNYVAQG
;
A
#
# COMPACT_ATOMS: atom_id res chain seq x y z
N MET A 1 -31.60 -8.90 -55.90
CA MET A 1 -32.54 -9.78 -56.65
C MET A 1 -33.05 -10.85 -55.69
N ALA A 2 -34.32 -11.15 -55.46
CA ALA A 2 -35.60 -10.60 -55.88
C ALA A 2 -36.70 -11.17 -54.94
N LEU A 3 -37.65 -10.32 -54.53
CA LEU A 3 -39.09 -10.56 -54.22
C LEU A 3 -39.48 -11.79 -53.35
N LYS A 4 -40.27 -11.69 -52.26
CA LYS A 4 -41.55 -10.99 -51.96
C LYS A 4 -41.69 -10.98 -50.41
N GLY A 5 -42.33 -10.07 -49.68
CA GLY A 5 -43.20 -8.94 -49.97
C GLY A 5 -44.33 -8.89 -48.93
N ARG A 6 -44.41 -7.76 -48.19
CA ARG A 6 -45.64 -7.09 -47.65
C ARG A 6 -46.35 -7.78 -46.46
N ILE A 7 -46.84 -7.14 -45.38
CA ILE A 7 -47.51 -5.84 -45.10
C ILE A 7 -47.38 -5.63 -43.56
N ALA A 8 -46.78 -4.55 -43.07
CA ALA A 8 -47.33 -3.22 -42.70
C ALA A 8 -47.85 -3.11 -41.24
N LEU A 9 -47.22 -2.16 -40.54
CA LEU A 9 -47.57 -1.53 -39.26
C LEU A 9 -48.81 -0.63 -39.36
N SER A 10 -49.52 -0.48 -38.23
CA SER A 10 -50.17 0.78 -37.82
C SER A 10 -50.49 0.74 -36.31
N ASN A 11 -49.78 1.52 -35.51
CA ASN A 11 -50.21 2.74 -34.77
C ASN A 11 -51.43 2.59 -33.86
N PHE A 12 -51.29 2.92 -32.56
CA PHE A 12 -51.80 4.18 -32.00
C PHE A 12 -51.35 4.41 -30.55
N SER A 13 -51.22 5.70 -30.26
CA SER A 13 -50.69 6.42 -29.10
C SER A 13 -51.70 6.68 -27.97
N THR A 14 -51.21 7.38 -26.93
CA THR A 14 -51.90 8.17 -25.87
C THR A 14 -52.31 7.36 -24.62
N GLY A 15 -52.13 7.80 -23.37
CA GLY A 15 -51.58 9.00 -22.75
C GLY A 15 -52.01 9.05 -21.26
N ARG A 16 -51.15 9.61 -20.40
CA ARG A 16 -51.39 10.26 -19.08
C ARG A 16 -52.37 9.66 -18.04
N ASP A 17 -51.84 9.32 -16.87
CA ASP A 17 -52.04 10.01 -15.56
C ASP A 17 -52.04 9.07 -14.34
N ALA A 18 -51.17 9.44 -13.39
CA ALA A 18 -51.33 9.40 -11.93
C ALA A 18 -51.21 8.10 -11.11
N THR A 19 -50.54 8.31 -9.97
CA THR A 19 -50.59 7.64 -8.65
C THR A 19 -49.85 6.32 -8.45
N TYR A 20 -48.65 6.43 -7.87
CA TYR A 20 -47.95 5.34 -7.18
C TYR A 20 -48.33 5.34 -5.68
N GLN A 21 -49.01 4.29 -5.26
CA GLN A 21 -48.93 3.68 -3.93
C GLN A 21 -49.42 2.25 -4.07
N ILE A 22 -48.57 1.23 -3.95
CA ILE A 22 -48.93 -0.07 -3.34
C ILE A 22 -47.68 -0.71 -2.70
N LEU A 23 -47.89 -1.16 -1.47
CA LEU A 23 -47.04 -1.99 -0.61
C LEU A 23 -46.67 -3.38 -1.18
N LYS A 24 -45.57 -3.91 -0.63
CA LYS A 24 -45.11 -5.30 -0.51
C LYS A 24 -46.15 -6.41 -0.78
N GLY A 25 -45.71 -7.44 -1.53
CA GLY A 25 -46.34 -8.76 -1.59
C GLY A 25 -45.43 -9.82 -2.22
N THR A 26 -45.19 -10.89 -1.48
CA THR A 26 -44.31 -12.06 -1.71
C THR A 26 -44.90 -13.12 -2.67
N GLY A 27 -44.02 -13.93 -3.29
CA GLY A 27 -44.32 -15.19 -4.02
C GLY A 27 -43.55 -15.25 -5.36
N GLY A 28 -42.66 -16.19 -5.67
CA GLY A 28 -42.76 -17.66 -5.57
C GLY A 28 -43.17 -18.22 -6.94
N ILE A 29 -42.20 -18.67 -7.77
CA ILE A 29 -42.46 -19.21 -9.12
C ILE A 29 -42.12 -20.71 -9.17
N PHE A 30 -43.14 -21.51 -9.48
CA PHE A 30 -43.06 -22.88 -9.99
C PHE A 30 -42.80 -22.85 -11.51
N VAL A 31 -41.96 -23.76 -12.01
CA VAL A 31 -41.85 -24.07 -13.45
C VAL A 31 -42.11 -25.56 -13.68
N GLU A 32 -43.15 -25.87 -14.46
CA GLU A 32 -43.36 -27.18 -15.09
C GLU A 32 -42.86 -27.16 -16.55
N GLY A 33 -41.94 -28.07 -16.89
CA GLY A 33 -42.09 -29.02 -18.01
C GLY A 33 -41.95 -28.59 -19.48
N ASN A 34 -40.78 -28.93 -20.05
CA ASN A 34 -40.51 -29.65 -21.32
C ASN A 34 -40.94 -29.07 -22.69
N ASN A 35 -39.97 -28.60 -23.50
CA ASN A 35 -39.22 -29.39 -24.52
C ASN A 35 -38.49 -28.51 -25.57
N VAL A 36 -37.18 -28.75 -25.64
CA VAL A 36 -36.12 -28.57 -26.66
C VAL A 36 -36.48 -28.08 -28.08
N ALA A 37 -35.74 -27.06 -28.55
CA ALA A 37 -35.21 -26.99 -29.92
C ALA A 37 -33.84 -26.25 -29.92
N GLU A 38 -32.85 -26.90 -30.52
CA GLU A 38 -31.43 -26.55 -30.63
C GLU A 38 -31.17 -25.26 -31.44
N VAL A 39 -30.14 -24.49 -31.06
CA VAL A 39 -29.50 -23.48 -31.92
C VAL A 39 -28.04 -23.87 -32.14
N PHE A 40 -27.73 -24.23 -33.37
CA PHE A 40 -26.37 -24.48 -33.88
C PHE A 40 -25.64 -23.15 -34.10
N ILE A 41 -24.43 -23.00 -33.54
CA ILE A 41 -23.47 -21.98 -33.95
C ILE A 41 -22.44 -22.64 -34.88
N TYR A 42 -22.31 -22.07 -36.08
CA TYR A 42 -21.39 -22.47 -37.14
C TYR A 42 -19.94 -22.13 -36.78
N LEU A 43 -19.04 -23.11 -36.83
CA LEU A 43 -17.59 -22.93 -36.92
C LEU A 43 -17.16 -22.95 -38.40
N PRO A 44 -16.23 -22.09 -38.84
CA PRO A 44 -15.71 -22.14 -40.21
C PRO A 44 -14.68 -23.28 -40.35
N THR A 45 -14.91 -24.13 -41.35
CA THR A 45 -13.99 -25.17 -41.81
C THR A 45 -12.88 -24.60 -42.70
N LEU A 46 -11.64 -25.03 -42.50
CA LEU A 46 -10.59 -25.05 -43.53
C LEU A 46 -10.01 -26.46 -43.62
N SER A 47 -10.02 -27.00 -44.84
CA SER A 47 -9.66 -28.37 -45.19
C SER A 47 -8.19 -28.48 -45.63
N ILE A 48 -7.49 -29.54 -45.21
CA ILE A 48 -6.42 -30.15 -46.02
C ILE A 48 -6.61 -31.67 -46.02
N VAL A 49 -6.77 -32.22 -47.23
CA VAL A 49 -6.77 -33.66 -47.57
C VAL A 49 -5.39 -34.04 -48.11
N SER A 50 -4.99 -35.27 -47.77
CA SER A 50 -3.69 -35.96 -47.80
C SER A 50 -3.06 -36.30 -49.17
N PHE A 51 -1.75 -36.59 -49.16
CA PHE A 51 -1.01 -37.74 -49.78
C PHE A 51 0.44 -37.70 -49.21
N VAL A 52 1.02 -38.64 -48.44
CA VAL A 52 1.33 -40.09 -48.54
C VAL A 52 2.42 -40.49 -49.55
N SER A 53 3.61 -40.83 -49.03
CA SER A 53 4.37 -42.07 -49.33
C SER A 53 5.28 -42.41 -48.13
N ALA A 54 4.89 -43.34 -47.24
CA ALA A 54 5.30 -44.75 -47.21
C ALA A 54 6.84 -44.92 -47.31
N THR A 55 7.55 -45.49 -46.32
CA THR A 55 7.52 -46.92 -45.97
C THR A 55 8.26 -47.11 -44.62
N TYR A 56 7.61 -47.53 -43.53
CA TYR A 56 7.73 -48.90 -43.03
C TYR A 56 6.46 -49.27 -42.24
N LYS A 57 5.72 -50.29 -42.71
CA LYS A 57 4.58 -50.88 -42.00
C LYS A 57 4.96 -52.28 -41.53
N ARG A 58 4.82 -52.46 -40.21
CA ARG A 58 4.26 -53.61 -39.48
C ARG A 58 4.73 -55.02 -39.84
N ASN A 59 5.22 -55.71 -38.80
CA ASN A 59 4.74 -57.00 -38.25
C ASN A 59 5.94 -57.76 -37.65
N SER A 60 5.93 -58.38 -36.47
CA SER A 60 4.87 -58.71 -35.51
C SER A 60 5.52 -59.36 -34.27
N MET A 61 4.69 -59.55 -33.24
CA MET A 61 4.69 -60.69 -32.31
C MET A 61 5.57 -60.63 -31.05
N SER A 62 4.84 -60.48 -29.94
CA SER A 62 4.70 -61.49 -28.87
C SER A 62 5.90 -61.83 -28.01
N ILE A 63 5.76 -61.60 -26.70
CA ILE A 63 6.09 -62.49 -25.56
C ILE A 63 5.83 -61.64 -24.31
N GLY A 64 5.04 -61.98 -23.28
CA GLY A 64 4.35 -63.21 -22.89
C GLY A 64 4.24 -63.17 -21.36
N LEU A 65 3.03 -63.02 -20.81
CA LEU A 65 2.75 -63.28 -19.40
C LEU A 65 2.12 -64.69 -19.30
N ARG A 66 2.69 -65.53 -18.42
CA ARG A 66 2.28 -66.85 -17.89
C ARG A 66 3.08 -68.11 -18.29
N ALA A 67 3.76 -68.61 -17.25
CA ALA A 67 4.03 -70.00 -16.83
C ALA A 67 4.87 -70.93 -17.72
N GLN A 68 6.08 -71.28 -17.26
CA GLN A 68 6.33 -72.60 -16.66
C GLN A 68 7.74 -72.70 -16.02
N LEU A 69 7.75 -73.36 -14.86
CA LEU A 69 8.91 -73.85 -14.12
C LEU A 69 9.96 -74.54 -15.00
N LYS A 70 11.24 -74.30 -14.69
CA LYS A 70 12.23 -75.39 -14.62
C LYS A 70 13.45 -75.02 -13.76
N ASP A 71 13.37 -75.44 -12.50
CA ASP A 71 14.23 -76.43 -11.86
C ASP A 71 15.77 -76.36 -12.04
N VAL A 72 16.43 -76.42 -10.87
CA VAL A 72 17.74 -77.02 -10.48
C VAL A 72 19.06 -76.29 -10.81
N ASN A 73 19.76 -75.74 -9.80
CA ASN A 73 20.77 -76.48 -9.00
C ASN A 73 21.56 -75.63 -7.97
N ASN A 74 21.47 -76.07 -6.71
CA ASN A 74 22.46 -76.17 -5.62
C ASN A 74 23.40 -75.00 -5.27
N GLY A 75 23.62 -74.65 -3.99
CA GLY A 75 23.28 -75.34 -2.73
C GLY A 75 23.41 -74.40 -1.53
N ASP A 76 22.67 -74.69 -0.45
CA ASP A 76 23.21 -75.06 0.89
C ASP A 76 23.14 -73.83 1.82
N VAL A 77 22.57 -73.77 3.05
CA VAL A 77 22.05 -74.69 4.08
C VAL A 77 21.10 -73.83 4.98
N GLY A 78 20.12 -74.42 5.70
CA GLY A 78 19.14 -73.71 6.59
C GLY A 78 19.70 -73.17 7.93
N PRO A 79 18.91 -73.08 9.04
CA PRO A 79 17.44 -73.18 9.20
C PRO A 79 16.78 -72.18 10.21
N SER A 80 15.42 -72.22 10.28
CA SER A 80 14.50 -72.04 11.44
C SER A 80 14.32 -70.64 12.10
N SER A 81 13.11 -70.08 12.31
CA SER A 81 11.95 -70.57 13.11
C SER A 81 10.69 -69.66 12.90
N HIS A 82 9.49 -70.18 12.55
CA HIS A 82 8.25 -70.46 13.36
C HIS A 82 7.52 -69.20 13.93
N ILE A 83 6.20 -68.89 13.79
CA ILE A 83 4.89 -69.59 14.07
C ILE A 83 3.72 -68.78 13.38
N LEU A 84 2.90 -69.30 12.43
CA LEU A 84 1.50 -69.90 12.42
C LEU A 84 0.27 -68.97 12.73
N TRP A 85 -0.60 -68.70 11.72
CA TRP A 85 -2.01 -69.18 11.45
C TRP A 85 -3.12 -68.38 12.20
N ASP A 86 -4.27 -67.95 11.67
CA ASP A 86 -5.23 -68.60 10.74
C ASP A 86 -6.29 -67.59 10.20
N ASP A 87 -6.84 -67.84 9.01
CA ASP A 87 -8.15 -67.37 8.50
C ASP A 87 -9.01 -68.64 8.31
N PRO A 88 -10.35 -68.63 8.49
CA PRO A 88 -11.16 -68.73 7.28
C PRO A 88 -12.60 -68.15 7.35
N THR A 89 -12.93 -67.40 6.29
CA THR A 89 -14.12 -67.54 5.40
C THR A 89 -15.54 -67.15 5.83
N SER A 90 -16.21 -66.69 4.78
CA SER A 90 -17.54 -66.09 4.58
C SER A 90 -18.76 -67.02 4.65
N GLU A 91 -19.92 -66.35 4.61
CA GLU A 91 -21.27 -66.76 4.15
C GLU A 91 -22.35 -67.02 5.22
N THR A 92 -23.11 -65.95 5.44
CA THR A 92 -24.58 -65.80 5.50
C THR A 92 -25.50 -67.03 5.40
N VAL A 93 -26.60 -66.98 6.18
CA VAL A 93 -27.98 -67.51 5.98
C VAL A 93 -28.66 -67.52 7.38
N ASN A 94 -29.92 -67.22 7.66
CA ASN A 94 -31.06 -66.62 6.99
C ASN A 94 -32.12 -66.27 8.08
N THR A 95 -32.89 -65.22 7.81
CA THR A 95 -34.33 -64.99 8.11
C THR A 95 -34.98 -65.50 9.40
N TRP A 96 -35.65 -64.58 10.14
CA TRP A 96 -36.97 -64.84 10.72
C TRP A 96 -37.86 -63.58 10.70
N GLN A 97 -39.14 -63.83 10.37
CA GLN A 97 -40.23 -62.87 10.18
C GLN A 97 -40.70 -62.21 11.49
N THR A 98 -41.20 -60.98 11.36
CA THR A 98 -41.95 -60.23 12.36
C THR A 98 -43.48 -60.30 12.15
N ARG A 99 -44.22 -60.33 13.26
CA ARG A 99 -45.55 -59.72 13.49
C ARG A 99 -45.57 -59.39 14.99
N SER A 100 -46.16 -58.32 15.51
CA SER A 100 -46.89 -57.17 14.99
C SER A 100 -47.17 -56.34 16.26
N THR A 101 -46.96 -55.03 16.23
CA THR A 101 -48.02 -54.01 16.42
C THR A 101 -47.42 -52.62 16.34
N THR A 102 -47.81 -51.90 15.27
CA THR A 102 -48.27 -50.50 15.22
C THR A 102 -47.76 -49.53 16.29
N LEU A 103 -47.14 -48.41 15.94
CA LEU A 103 -47.71 -47.33 15.11
C LEU A 103 -46.65 -46.66 14.19
N ALA A 104 -47.09 -46.32 12.98
CA ALA A 104 -46.39 -45.58 11.91
C ALA A 104 -47.19 -44.29 11.59
N PRO A 105 -46.84 -43.46 10.58
CA PRO A 105 -45.56 -43.13 9.89
C PRO A 105 -45.33 -41.57 9.88
N GLY A 106 -44.26 -40.92 9.42
CA GLY A 106 -42.97 -41.22 8.74
C GLY A 106 -42.38 -39.84 8.32
N HIS A 107 -41.18 -39.45 8.79
CA HIS A 107 -39.81 -39.60 8.21
C HIS A 107 -39.59 -38.94 6.83
N HIS A 108 -38.62 -38.02 6.60
CA HIS A 108 -37.13 -38.14 6.64
C HIS A 108 -36.59 -39.20 5.64
N PRO A 109 -35.28 -39.33 5.33
CA PRO A 109 -34.13 -38.40 5.27
C PRO A 109 -33.12 -38.74 4.11
N SER A 110 -31.93 -38.13 4.19
CA SER A 110 -30.61 -38.45 3.60
C SER A 110 -30.21 -39.94 3.48
N ILE A 111 -29.34 -40.26 2.50
CA ILE A 111 -28.20 -41.19 2.62
C ILE A 111 -27.16 -40.96 1.51
N VAL A 112 -25.89 -41.17 1.87
CA VAL A 112 -24.62 -41.13 1.12
C VAL A 112 -24.42 -42.40 0.28
N ASP A 113 -23.74 -42.32 -0.88
CA ASP A 113 -22.91 -43.43 -1.36
C ASP A 113 -21.73 -42.97 -2.25
N HIS A 114 -20.60 -43.67 -2.11
CA HIS A 114 -19.32 -43.50 -2.82
C HIS A 114 -19.37 -43.97 -4.29
N VAL A 115 -18.73 -43.24 -5.21
CA VAL A 115 -18.23 -43.80 -6.49
C VAL A 115 -16.86 -43.18 -6.84
N ALA A 116 -15.88 -44.03 -7.11
CA ALA A 116 -14.59 -43.68 -7.71
C ALA A 116 -14.67 -43.70 -9.25
N PHE A 117 -14.06 -42.73 -9.96
CA PHE A 117 -13.75 -42.85 -11.38
C PHE A 117 -12.43 -42.19 -11.80
N GLN A 118 -11.76 -42.89 -12.71
CA GLN A 118 -10.44 -42.62 -13.30
C GLN A 118 -10.37 -41.34 -14.14
N ALA A 119 -9.19 -40.70 -14.08
CA ALA A 119 -8.77 -39.56 -14.87
C ALA A 119 -8.81 -39.79 -16.40
N GLY A 120 -9.39 -38.81 -17.09
CA GLY A 120 -9.33 -38.62 -18.53
C GLY A 120 -9.58 -37.13 -18.82
N TRP A 121 -8.56 -36.46 -19.34
CA TRP A 121 -8.44 -35.02 -19.51
C TRP A 121 -9.51 -34.43 -20.44
N ASN A 122 -10.17 -33.34 -19.98
CA ASN A 122 -10.71 -32.23 -20.78
C ASN A 122 -11.19 -31.12 -19.82
N PHE A 123 -10.48 -29.98 -19.81
CA PHE A 123 -10.79 -28.83 -18.96
C PHE A 123 -11.83 -27.92 -19.62
N GLY A 124 -12.98 -27.76 -18.97
CA GLY A 124 -14.00 -26.79 -19.37
C GLY A 124 -15.00 -26.55 -18.24
N LYS A 125 -15.06 -25.30 -17.76
CA LYS A 125 -16.12 -24.53 -17.06
C LYS A 125 -17.19 -25.21 -16.16
N GLY A 126 -17.08 -26.48 -15.79
CA GLY A 126 -18.09 -27.23 -15.03
C GLY A 126 -17.80 -27.42 -13.54
N TRP A 127 -16.71 -26.86 -13.00
CA TRP A 127 -16.27 -27.09 -11.62
C TRP A 127 -16.69 -26.01 -10.61
N LEU A 128 -17.43 -24.98 -11.03
CA LEU A 128 -17.87 -23.92 -10.13
C LEU A 128 -19.23 -24.20 -9.45
N ASP A 129 -20.11 -25.00 -10.05
CA ASP A 129 -21.44 -25.28 -9.47
C ASP A 129 -21.44 -26.38 -8.39
N ASP A 130 -20.47 -27.30 -8.40
CA ASP A 130 -20.40 -28.43 -7.45
C ASP A 130 -19.40 -28.21 -6.29
N LEU A 131 -18.72 -27.07 -6.23
CA LEU A 131 -17.82 -26.70 -5.14
C LEU A 131 -18.37 -25.54 -4.27
N ILE A 132 -19.68 -25.32 -4.28
CA ILE A 132 -20.35 -24.60 -3.20
C ILE A 132 -20.86 -25.67 -2.23
N VAL A 133 -19.96 -26.20 -1.40
CA VAL A 133 -20.40 -26.77 -0.13
C VAL A 133 -20.89 -25.57 0.68
N GLU A 134 -22.21 -25.39 0.74
CA GLU A 134 -22.85 -24.54 1.75
C GLU A 134 -22.46 -25.08 3.13
N TYR A 135 -21.35 -24.59 3.68
CA TYR A 135 -21.01 -24.79 5.09
C TYR A 135 -22.10 -24.08 5.89
N LYS A 136 -22.88 -24.84 6.66
CA LYS A 136 -23.99 -24.26 7.42
C LYS A 136 -23.42 -23.41 8.56
N PRO A 137 -23.96 -22.20 8.79
CA PRO A 137 -23.71 -21.47 10.03
C PRO A 137 -24.11 -22.36 11.22
N GLY A 138 -23.11 -22.84 11.96
CA GLY A 138 -23.29 -23.79 13.07
C GLY A 138 -22.30 -24.95 13.10
N ASP A 139 -21.56 -25.22 12.01
CA ASP A 139 -20.52 -26.26 11.98
C ASP A 139 -19.13 -25.77 12.47
N LEU A 140 -19.01 -24.48 12.79
CA LEU A 140 -17.81 -23.89 13.41
C LEU A 140 -17.86 -24.11 14.93
N ASN A 141 -16.93 -24.89 15.49
CA ASN A 141 -16.77 -25.03 16.94
C ASN A 141 -16.45 -23.67 17.56
N ALA A 142 -17.18 -23.19 18.58
CA ALA A 142 -16.92 -21.90 19.23
C ALA A 142 -15.42 -21.67 19.48
N ASN A 143 -14.87 -20.60 18.90
CA ASN A 143 -13.46 -20.25 19.09
C ASN A 143 -13.31 -19.81 20.56
N ARG A 144 -12.56 -20.59 21.34
CA ARG A 144 -12.30 -20.26 22.75
C ARG A 144 -11.19 -19.22 22.91
N ASN A 145 -10.40 -18.96 21.86
CA ASN A 145 -9.31 -18.00 21.92
C ASN A 145 -9.85 -16.57 21.83
N THR A 146 -9.38 -15.71 22.72
CA THR A 146 -9.76 -14.31 22.77
C THR A 146 -8.56 -13.44 22.42
N GLY A 147 -8.78 -12.26 21.83
CA GLY A 147 -7.70 -11.34 21.46
C GLY A 147 -7.88 -10.74 20.08
N GLU A 148 -6.87 -9.99 19.66
CA GLU A 148 -6.73 -9.42 18.30
C GLU A 148 -5.78 -10.27 17.46
N SER A 149 -5.97 -10.23 16.13
CA SER A 149 -5.15 -10.95 15.14
C SER A 149 -3.67 -10.53 15.09
N ASP A 150 -3.31 -9.44 15.77
CA ASP A 150 -2.00 -8.78 15.65
C ASP A 150 -0.91 -9.39 16.54
N CYS A 151 -1.24 -10.41 17.33
CA CYS A 151 -0.26 -11.18 18.10
C CYS A 151 0.31 -12.34 17.27
N ASP A 152 1.63 -12.55 17.36
CA ASP A 152 2.32 -13.66 16.67
C ASP A 152 2.06 -15.04 17.31
N ILE A 153 1.54 -15.08 18.54
CA ILE A 153 1.20 -16.33 19.25
C ILE A 153 -0.12 -16.92 18.74
N ALA A 154 -1.13 -16.09 18.46
CA ALA A 154 -2.48 -16.56 18.15
C ALA A 154 -3.15 -15.67 17.10
N ARG A 155 -3.71 -16.31 16.06
CA ARG A 155 -4.56 -15.65 15.06
C ARG A 155 -6.00 -15.78 15.50
N THR A 156 -6.39 -14.92 16.43
CA THR A 156 -7.79 -14.81 16.81
C THR A 156 -8.53 -14.14 15.65
N GLY A 157 -9.51 -14.82 15.05
CA GLY A 157 -10.25 -14.33 13.87
C GLY A 157 -11.15 -13.11 14.15
N THR A 158 -10.81 -12.27 15.13
CA THR A 158 -11.52 -11.01 15.39
C THR A 158 -10.97 -9.96 14.44
N SER A 159 -11.73 -9.66 13.40
CA SER A 159 -11.45 -8.50 12.56
C SER A 159 -11.82 -7.24 13.34
N SER A 160 -10.85 -6.38 13.61
CA SER A 160 -11.15 -5.01 14.01
C SER A 160 -11.55 -4.19 12.78
N VAL A 161 -12.68 -3.50 12.86
CA VAL A 161 -12.95 -2.34 12.00
C VAL A 161 -12.19 -1.16 12.63
N GLY A 162 -11.70 -0.19 11.84
CA GLY A 162 -10.77 0.87 12.26
C GLY A 162 -11.26 1.88 13.32
N ASN A 163 -12.24 1.52 14.17
CA ASN A 163 -12.69 2.24 15.34
C ASN A 163 -12.28 1.45 16.60
N PRO A 164 -11.85 2.07 17.70
CA PRO A 164 -11.62 1.40 18.99
C PRO A 164 -12.85 0.68 19.62
N ILE A 165 -13.94 0.49 18.89
CA ILE A 165 -15.10 -0.28 19.30
C ILE A 165 -15.14 -1.58 18.48
N GLU A 166 -15.02 -2.71 19.17
CA GLU A 166 -15.17 -4.03 18.57
C GLU A 166 -16.62 -4.22 18.10
N VAL A 167 -16.78 -4.38 16.79
CA VAL A 167 -18.09 -4.29 16.14
C VAL A 167 -19.02 -5.46 16.45
N ARG A 168 -18.60 -6.57 17.05
CA ARG A 168 -19.49 -7.70 17.32
C ARG A 168 -20.17 -7.62 18.68
N GLY A 169 -19.40 -7.42 19.74
CA GLY A 169 -19.83 -7.43 21.13
C GLY A 169 -19.77 -6.07 21.82
N GLY A 170 -19.33 -5.04 21.10
CA GLY A 170 -19.26 -3.67 21.59
C GLY A 170 -18.12 -3.41 22.54
N GLU A 171 -17.06 -4.22 22.51
CA GLU A 171 -15.90 -4.02 23.39
C GLU A 171 -15.16 -2.72 23.07
N LYS A 172 -15.05 -1.80 24.03
CA LYS A 172 -14.15 -0.65 23.93
C LYS A 172 -12.72 -1.14 24.13
N ARG A 173 -11.92 -0.97 23.08
CA ARG A 173 -10.50 -1.31 22.99
C ARG A 173 -9.70 -0.05 22.72
N GLU A 174 -8.74 0.28 23.58
CA GLU A 174 -7.79 1.37 23.31
C GLU A 174 -6.40 0.78 23.14
N HIS A 175 -5.59 1.30 22.22
CA HIS A 175 -4.20 0.90 22.02
C HIS A 175 -3.33 2.14 21.83
N ILE A 176 -2.32 2.29 22.67
CA ILE A 176 -1.45 3.47 22.67
C ILE A 176 0.00 3.01 22.85
N VAL A 177 0.89 3.49 21.98
CA VAL A 177 2.34 3.31 22.08
C VAL A 177 2.91 4.51 22.81
N ASP A 178 3.40 4.32 24.04
CA ASP A 178 3.88 5.44 24.87
C ASP A 178 5.42 5.61 24.81
N LEU A 179 6.17 4.53 24.57
CA LEU A 179 7.64 4.58 24.53
C LEU A 179 8.20 3.53 23.57
N GLN A 180 9.20 3.90 22.76
CA GLN A 180 9.88 2.99 21.85
C GLN A 180 11.40 3.21 21.86
N VAL A 181 12.13 2.10 21.80
CA VAL A 181 13.57 2.03 21.55
C VAL A 181 13.82 1.06 20.40
N ASN A 182 14.54 1.49 19.37
CA ASN A 182 14.82 0.63 18.22
C ASN A 182 15.87 -0.42 18.57
N SER A 183 15.51 -1.69 18.42
CA SER A 183 16.39 -2.85 18.59
C SER A 183 16.40 -3.74 17.33
N PRO A 184 17.51 -4.46 17.03
CA PRO A 184 17.70 -5.26 15.82
C PRO A 184 16.71 -6.40 15.64
N GLY A 185 16.22 -6.99 16.73
CA GLY A 185 15.23 -8.06 16.68
C GLY A 185 13.84 -7.52 16.32
N ALA A 186 13.36 -6.61 17.15
CA ALA A 186 12.16 -5.82 16.96
C ALA A 186 12.30 -4.52 17.76
N PRO A 187 11.49 -3.47 17.52
CA PRO A 187 11.44 -2.33 18.42
C PRO A 187 11.01 -2.76 19.84
N LEU A 188 11.77 -2.36 20.85
CA LEU A 188 11.39 -2.47 22.26
C LEU A 188 10.35 -1.39 22.54
N THR A 189 9.07 -1.71 22.32
CA THR A 189 7.93 -0.82 22.53
C THR A 189 7.28 -1.09 23.88
N PHE A 190 6.96 -0.05 24.65
CA PHE A 190 5.96 -0.12 25.70
C PHE A 190 4.64 0.37 25.12
N GLU A 191 3.66 -0.51 25.16
CA GLU A 191 2.33 -0.24 24.62
C GLU A 191 1.31 -0.65 25.67
N ARG A 192 0.36 0.24 25.93
CA ARG A 192 -0.75 -0.04 26.82
C ARG A 192 -2.04 -0.23 26.05
N ARG A 193 -2.90 -1.06 26.62
CA ARG A 193 -4.17 -1.45 26.03
C ARG A 193 -5.28 -1.38 27.06
N TYR A 194 -6.40 -0.78 26.70
CA TYR A 194 -7.62 -0.81 27.49
C TYR A 194 -8.58 -1.83 26.91
N ARG A 195 -9.22 -2.62 27.77
CA ARG A 195 -10.29 -3.54 27.41
C ARG A 195 -11.37 -3.50 28.49
N HIS A 196 -12.55 -2.96 28.18
CA HIS A 196 -13.59 -2.85 29.22
C HIS A 196 -14.09 -4.21 29.73
N THR A 197 -13.95 -5.29 28.93
CA THR A 197 -14.46 -6.63 29.31
C THR A 197 -13.56 -7.24 30.37
N LYS A 198 -12.32 -6.76 30.44
CA LYS A 198 -11.27 -7.16 31.38
C LYS A 198 -11.11 -6.15 32.52
N ARG A 199 -12.09 -5.27 32.76
CA ARG A 199 -12.04 -4.25 33.83
C ARG A 199 -11.93 -4.84 35.24
N ASP A 200 -12.32 -6.09 35.45
CA ASP A 200 -12.15 -6.77 36.73
C ASP A 200 -10.93 -7.71 36.77
N ASP A 201 -10.36 -8.04 35.60
CA ASP A 201 -9.25 -8.98 35.46
C ASP A 201 -7.89 -8.27 35.37
N PHE A 202 -7.84 -7.09 34.74
CA PHE A 202 -6.61 -6.33 34.56
C PHE A 202 -6.50 -5.24 35.64
N ASP A 203 -5.55 -5.40 36.55
CA ASP A 203 -5.42 -4.55 37.73
C ASP A 203 -3.99 -4.01 37.97
N GLN A 204 -3.03 -4.26 37.09
CA GLN A 204 -1.61 -3.84 37.27
C GLN A 204 -1.33 -2.40 36.80
N MET A 205 -2.19 -1.86 35.94
CA MET A 205 -2.14 -0.49 35.42
C MET A 205 -3.48 0.24 35.61
N GLY A 206 -4.18 -0.10 36.67
CA GLY A 206 -5.56 0.28 36.90
C GLY A 206 -6.55 -0.59 36.12
N LEU A 207 -7.81 -0.58 36.57
CA LEU A 207 -8.85 -1.48 36.07
C LEU A 207 -9.02 -1.39 34.55
N GLY A 208 -8.89 -2.54 33.88
CA GLY A 208 -9.10 -2.70 32.44
C GLY A 208 -7.89 -2.35 31.58
N TRP A 209 -6.77 -1.93 32.16
CA TRP A 209 -5.54 -1.61 31.44
C TRP A 209 -4.47 -2.70 31.61
N ILE A 210 -3.84 -3.06 30.50
CA ILE A 210 -2.70 -3.99 30.41
C ILE A 210 -1.59 -3.39 29.54
N HIS A 211 -0.38 -3.94 29.59
CA HIS A 211 0.67 -3.61 28.64
C HIS A 211 1.25 -4.85 27.94
N ASN A 212 1.83 -4.63 26.76
CA ASN A 212 2.31 -5.67 25.82
C ASN A 212 3.41 -6.61 26.35
N HIS A 213 4.00 -6.33 27.52
CA HIS A 213 5.05 -7.17 28.13
C HIS A 213 4.53 -8.09 29.24
N LEU A 214 3.22 -8.05 29.56
CA LEU A 214 2.58 -8.94 30.53
C LEU A 214 2.07 -10.22 29.85
N ILE A 215 2.97 -10.92 29.18
CA ILE A 215 2.69 -12.25 28.62
C ILE A 215 2.94 -13.28 29.72
N GLU A 216 1.91 -14.05 30.05
CA GLU A 216 1.97 -15.07 31.10
C GLU A 216 1.36 -16.39 30.60
N LEU A 217 1.96 -17.50 30.99
CA LEU A 217 1.44 -18.84 30.76
C LEU A 217 0.81 -19.34 32.05
N ILE A 218 -0.45 -19.77 32.03
CA ILE A 218 -1.09 -20.43 33.17
C ILE A 218 -0.82 -21.94 33.06
N PRO A 219 -0.08 -22.55 34.00
CA PRO A 219 0.27 -23.96 33.94
C PRO A 219 -0.96 -24.89 33.95
N PRO A 220 -0.84 -26.11 33.40
CA PRO A 220 -1.99 -26.96 33.15
C PRO A 220 -2.63 -27.48 34.44
N GLN A 221 -3.93 -27.22 34.62
CA GLN A 221 -4.73 -27.84 35.71
C GLN A 221 -5.35 -29.19 35.30
N SER A 222 -5.57 -29.43 34.00
CA SER A 222 -6.22 -30.63 33.46
C SER A 222 -5.85 -30.96 32.00
N GLY A 223 -4.58 -30.80 31.62
CA GLY A 223 -4.08 -31.07 30.25
C GLY A 223 -4.33 -29.96 29.23
N GLU A 224 -4.74 -28.77 29.70
CA GLU A 224 -4.94 -27.57 28.90
C GLU A 224 -4.08 -26.44 29.48
N ILE A 225 -3.38 -25.71 28.62
CA ILE A 225 -2.57 -24.53 28.95
C ILE A 225 -3.28 -23.30 28.37
N MET A 226 -3.28 -22.19 29.12
CA MET A 226 -3.74 -20.89 28.63
C MET A 226 -2.57 -19.92 28.65
N VAL A 227 -2.35 -19.20 27.56
CA VAL A 227 -1.36 -18.12 27.48
C VAL A 227 -2.11 -16.80 27.36
N GLN A 228 -1.88 -15.90 28.31
CA GLN A 228 -2.27 -14.50 28.18
C GLN A 228 -1.32 -13.83 27.20
N ILE A 229 -1.84 -13.39 26.06
CA ILE A 229 -1.04 -12.81 24.98
C ILE A 229 -0.88 -11.29 25.14
N ALA A 230 0.12 -10.71 24.46
CA ALA A 230 0.48 -9.29 24.56
C ALA A 230 -0.67 -8.30 24.29
N THR A 231 -1.70 -8.74 23.57
CA THR A 231 -2.88 -7.93 23.25
C THR A 231 -3.94 -7.94 24.37
N GLY A 232 -3.67 -8.64 25.48
CA GLY A 232 -4.64 -8.90 26.55
C GLY A 232 -5.67 -9.97 26.18
N GLY A 233 -5.39 -10.79 25.17
CA GLY A 233 -6.18 -11.96 24.80
C GLY A 233 -5.72 -13.24 25.51
N GLU A 234 -6.36 -14.35 25.18
CA GLU A 234 -6.09 -15.69 25.71
C GLU A 234 -5.93 -16.67 24.54
N ALA A 235 -4.83 -17.40 24.52
CA ALA A 235 -4.56 -18.49 23.59
C ALA A 235 -4.56 -19.82 24.35
N TYR A 236 -5.37 -20.77 23.91
CA TYR A 236 -5.51 -22.07 24.55
C TYR A 236 -4.76 -23.15 23.77
N PHE A 237 -4.16 -24.08 24.52
CA PHE A 237 -3.38 -25.20 24.00
C PHE A 237 -3.79 -26.48 24.72
N THR A 238 -3.86 -27.59 24.00
CA THR A 238 -4.27 -28.88 24.55
C THR A 238 -3.25 -29.96 24.21
N GLU A 239 -3.01 -30.86 25.16
CA GLU A 239 -2.17 -32.03 24.93
C GLU A 239 -2.92 -33.05 24.06
N THR A 240 -2.52 -33.20 22.80
CA THR A 240 -3.25 -33.97 21.77
C THR A 240 -2.86 -35.45 21.71
N ASP A 241 -1.61 -35.80 22.02
CA ASP A 241 -1.11 -37.17 22.06
C ASP A 241 -0.24 -37.44 23.31
N PRO A 242 -0.85 -37.48 24.51
CA PRO A 242 -0.13 -37.71 25.77
C PRO A 242 0.54 -39.09 25.88
N VAL A 243 0.31 -40.00 24.93
CA VAL A 243 0.87 -41.36 24.93
C VAL A 243 2.15 -41.43 24.10
N ASN A 244 2.16 -40.84 22.91
CA ASN A 244 3.31 -40.91 22.00
C ASN A 244 4.15 -39.63 21.96
N ASN A 245 3.59 -38.48 22.36
CA ASN A 245 4.28 -37.20 22.44
C ASN A 245 3.86 -36.46 23.74
N PRO A 246 4.18 -37.02 24.92
CA PRO A 246 3.88 -36.36 26.20
C PRO A 246 4.58 -35.01 26.26
N ASP A 247 4.01 -34.07 27.02
CA ASP A 247 4.59 -32.74 27.24
C ASP A 247 4.56 -31.80 26.02
N HIS A 248 3.81 -32.17 24.96
CA HIS A 248 3.56 -31.35 23.77
C HIS A 248 2.09 -30.92 23.69
N TYR A 249 1.87 -29.62 23.53
CA TYR A 249 0.54 -29.00 23.50
C TYR A 249 0.34 -28.26 22.19
N ASP A 250 -0.62 -28.73 21.39
CA ASP A 250 -1.03 -28.06 20.16
C ASP A 250 -1.99 -26.91 20.48
N GLY A 251 -1.89 -25.82 19.72
CA GLY A 251 -2.87 -24.75 19.75
C GLY A 251 -4.27 -25.28 19.40
N VAL A 252 -5.29 -24.84 20.14
CA VAL A 252 -6.68 -25.12 19.75
C VAL A 252 -7.01 -24.33 18.46
N ALA A 253 -8.07 -24.73 17.74
CA ALA A 253 -8.45 -24.12 16.46
C ALA A 253 -8.35 -22.57 16.45
N GLY A 254 -7.61 -22.01 15.49
CA GLY A 254 -7.26 -20.58 15.42
C GLY A 254 -5.86 -20.23 15.96
N VAL A 255 -5.17 -21.17 16.61
CA VAL A 255 -3.79 -21.01 17.10
C VAL A 255 -2.88 -22.00 16.36
N ASP A 256 -1.92 -21.46 15.61
CA ASP A 256 -0.94 -22.25 14.84
C ASP A 256 0.39 -22.45 15.60
N SER A 257 0.48 -21.94 16.83
CA SER A 257 1.61 -22.11 17.74
C SER A 257 1.47 -23.41 18.52
N PHE A 258 2.59 -23.89 19.08
CA PHE A 258 2.61 -25.05 19.99
C PHE A 258 3.50 -24.76 21.19
N ILE A 259 3.34 -25.56 22.26
CA ILE A 259 4.12 -25.47 23.49
C ILE A 259 4.72 -26.83 23.82
N ASP A 260 6.01 -26.86 24.14
CA ASP A 260 6.69 -28.02 24.71
C ASP A 260 7.10 -27.76 26.16
N TRP A 261 7.03 -28.76 27.03
CA TRP A 261 7.62 -28.70 28.37
C TRP A 261 9.00 -29.35 28.42
N ASP A 262 10.01 -28.58 28.84
CA ASP A 262 11.37 -29.08 29.11
C ASP A 262 11.50 -29.49 30.57
N GLY A 263 11.35 -30.80 30.82
CA GLY A 263 11.47 -31.36 32.17
C GLY A 263 12.87 -31.27 32.80
N VAL A 264 13.92 -30.96 32.04
CA VAL A 264 15.29 -30.77 32.57
C VAL A 264 15.49 -29.33 33.03
N ALA A 265 15.09 -28.37 32.19
CA ALA A 265 15.17 -26.94 32.51
C ALA A 265 14.06 -26.48 33.47
N GLN A 266 12.96 -27.23 33.56
CA GLN A 266 11.72 -26.86 34.26
C GLN A 266 11.08 -25.61 33.63
N GLU A 267 10.99 -25.60 32.30
CA GLU A 267 10.55 -24.46 31.49
C GLU A 267 9.51 -24.89 30.43
N TYR A 268 8.57 -24.00 30.10
CA TYR A 268 7.69 -24.14 28.95
C TYR A 268 8.26 -23.37 27.76
N ARG A 269 8.26 -23.97 26.57
CA ARG A 269 8.75 -23.37 25.33
C ARG A 269 7.62 -23.28 24.30
N LEU A 270 7.13 -22.07 24.05
CA LEU A 270 6.15 -21.79 23.02
C LEU A 270 6.85 -21.39 21.71
N GLU A 271 6.52 -22.05 20.61
CA GLU A 271 7.02 -21.69 19.28
C GLU A 271 5.86 -21.26 18.37
N THR A 272 6.02 -20.08 17.79
CA THR A 272 5.05 -19.49 16.85
C THR A 272 5.30 -19.94 15.41
N PRO A 273 4.36 -19.77 14.47
CA PRO A 273 4.59 -20.01 13.04
C PRO A 273 5.75 -19.21 12.47
N ALA A 274 5.97 -18.00 13.00
CA ALA A 274 7.10 -17.14 12.67
C ALA A 274 8.44 -17.65 13.22
N ARG A 275 8.44 -18.76 13.99
CA ARG A 275 9.58 -19.28 14.77
C ARG A 275 10.14 -18.31 15.81
N ASN A 276 9.30 -17.38 16.27
CA ASN A 276 9.59 -16.72 17.55
C ASN A 276 9.35 -17.73 18.67
N ILE A 277 10.27 -17.77 19.63
CA ILE A 277 10.28 -18.71 20.74
C ILE A 277 10.10 -17.92 22.03
N TYR A 278 9.10 -18.28 22.82
CA TYR A 278 8.87 -17.73 24.14
C TYR A 278 9.19 -18.81 25.17
N VAL A 279 10.02 -18.48 26.15
CA VAL A 279 10.42 -19.41 27.23
C VAL A 279 9.84 -18.91 28.53
N PHE A 280 9.04 -19.74 29.19
CA PHE A 280 8.41 -19.46 30.47
C PHE A 280 8.99 -20.35 31.57
N ASP A 281 9.06 -19.85 32.80
CA ASP A 281 9.40 -20.70 33.95
C ASP A 281 8.26 -21.66 34.33
N SER A 282 8.53 -22.58 35.27
CA SER A 282 7.53 -23.51 35.81
C SER A 282 6.30 -22.85 36.46
N ALA A 283 6.39 -21.56 36.83
CA ALA A 283 5.28 -20.80 37.40
C ALA A 283 4.47 -20.05 36.34
N GLY A 284 4.96 -19.96 35.10
CA GLY A 284 4.27 -19.28 34.01
C GLY A 284 4.88 -17.95 33.56
N LYS A 285 5.94 -17.46 34.20
CA LYS A 285 6.52 -16.15 33.91
C LYS A 285 7.40 -16.22 32.66
N LEU A 286 7.22 -15.28 31.75
CA LEU A 286 8.08 -15.17 30.58
C LEU A 286 9.51 -14.82 31.00
N LEU A 287 10.48 -15.65 30.63
CA LEU A 287 11.92 -15.45 30.89
C LEU A 287 12.62 -14.84 29.68
N SER A 288 12.27 -15.30 28.47
CA SER A 288 12.86 -14.78 27.24
C SER A 288 11.95 -14.90 26.03
N ARG A 289 12.14 -13.99 25.08
CA ARG A 289 11.59 -14.08 23.72
C ARG A 289 12.76 -14.08 22.74
N THR A 290 12.89 -15.15 21.96
CA THR A 290 13.88 -15.26 20.88
C THR A 290 13.18 -15.09 19.55
N PHE A 291 13.64 -14.15 18.74
CA PHE A 291 13.11 -13.91 17.40
C PHE A 291 13.65 -14.94 16.41
N ALA A 292 12.98 -15.08 15.27
CA ALA A 292 13.40 -15.96 14.17
C ALA A 292 14.85 -15.73 13.70
N ASN A 293 15.35 -14.50 13.88
CA ASN A 293 16.70 -14.08 13.53
C ASN A 293 17.74 -14.36 14.65
N GLY A 294 17.34 -15.03 15.74
CA GLY A 294 18.22 -15.38 16.86
C GLY A 294 18.54 -14.24 17.82
N GLU A 295 17.91 -13.07 17.67
CA GLU A 295 17.94 -12.02 18.70
C GLU A 295 17.08 -12.39 19.90
N VAL A 296 17.51 -12.00 21.11
CA VAL A 296 16.82 -12.37 22.34
C VAL A 296 16.49 -11.15 23.17
N TRP A 297 15.25 -11.13 23.68
CA TRP A 297 14.82 -10.28 24.78
C TRP A 297 14.74 -11.09 26.06
N ARG A 298 15.14 -10.48 27.17
CA ARG A 298 15.19 -11.08 28.51
C ARG A 298 14.31 -10.29 29.46
N TYR A 299 13.55 -11.01 30.26
CA TYR A 299 12.57 -10.47 31.19
C TYR A 299 13.04 -10.76 32.62
N ASN A 300 13.14 -9.70 33.44
CA ASN A 300 13.56 -9.80 34.84
C ASN A 300 12.45 -9.30 35.75
N TYR A 301 12.28 -9.93 36.91
CA TYR A 301 11.22 -9.62 37.87
C TYR A 301 11.78 -9.15 39.22
N ASP A 302 11.02 -8.32 39.93
CA ASP A 302 11.38 -7.84 41.27
C ASP A 302 11.03 -8.88 42.38
N GLY A 303 11.31 -8.53 43.64
CA GLY A 303 11.05 -9.42 44.77
C GLY A 303 9.57 -9.67 45.10
N ASN A 304 8.66 -8.95 44.46
CA ASN A 304 7.21 -9.12 44.53
C ASN A 304 6.66 -9.79 43.26
N ASP A 305 7.52 -10.39 42.44
CA ASP A 305 7.17 -11.08 41.19
C ASP A 305 6.59 -10.19 40.08
N ARG A 306 6.88 -8.88 40.11
CA ARG A 306 6.45 -7.92 39.08
C ARG A 306 7.56 -7.67 38.05
N LEU A 307 7.21 -7.44 36.79
CA LEU A 307 8.19 -7.20 35.72
C LEU A 307 9.00 -5.94 36.03
N SER A 308 10.33 -6.06 36.12
CA SER A 308 11.22 -4.95 36.47
C SER A 308 12.06 -4.45 35.30
N GLU A 309 12.36 -5.33 34.34
CA GLU A 309 13.20 -5.00 33.18
C GLU A 309 12.89 -5.92 32.00
N VAL A 310 12.88 -5.34 30.79
CA VAL A 310 12.93 -6.07 29.51
C VAL A 310 14.14 -5.56 28.74
N ALA A 311 15.11 -6.43 28.47
CA ALA A 311 16.38 -6.06 27.85
C ALA A 311 16.67 -6.88 26.60
N ASP A 312 17.24 -6.24 25.57
CA ASP A 312 17.84 -6.95 24.45
C ASP A 312 19.31 -7.36 24.74
N ASP A 313 19.90 -8.14 23.84
CA ASP A 313 21.30 -8.55 23.92
C ASP A 313 22.32 -7.40 23.66
N TYR A 314 21.85 -6.17 23.47
CA TYR A 314 22.63 -5.00 23.07
C TYR A 314 22.61 -3.87 24.11
N SER A 315 22.20 -4.17 25.35
CA SER A 315 22.10 -3.21 26.48
C SER A 315 20.98 -2.18 26.37
N ARG A 316 20.10 -2.27 25.37
CA ARG A 316 18.85 -1.49 25.35
C ARG A 316 17.82 -2.21 26.19
N LYS A 317 17.04 -1.43 26.93
CA LYS A 317 16.04 -1.96 27.84
C LYS A 317 14.91 -0.99 28.12
N LEU A 318 13.81 -1.57 28.57
CA LEU A 318 12.73 -0.93 29.29
C LEU A 318 12.86 -1.27 30.78
N ILE A 319 12.67 -0.28 31.64
CA ILE A 319 12.81 -0.37 33.10
C ILE A 319 11.47 0.03 33.72
N PHE A 320 10.94 -0.83 34.59
CA PHE A 320 9.61 -0.70 35.17
C PHE A 320 9.71 -0.38 36.66
N SER A 321 8.86 0.53 37.13
CA SER A 321 8.78 0.97 38.53
C SER A 321 7.34 1.02 38.97
N TYR A 322 7.09 0.63 40.22
CA TYR A 322 5.75 0.48 40.78
C TYR A 322 5.62 1.26 42.09
N TYR A 323 4.41 1.72 42.38
CA TYR A 323 4.08 2.29 43.68
C TYR A 323 4.25 1.24 44.78
N SER A 324 4.79 1.65 45.93
CA SER A 324 4.99 0.77 47.08
C SER A 324 5.03 1.55 48.39
N GLY A 325 4.55 0.93 49.47
CA GLY A 325 4.62 1.48 50.83
C GLY A 325 3.69 2.67 51.10
N LEU A 326 2.70 2.91 50.25
CA LEU A 326 1.68 3.96 50.45
C LEU A 326 0.65 3.54 51.50
N ILE A 327 0.15 4.49 52.28
CA ILE A 327 -0.81 4.28 53.38
C ILE A 327 -1.96 5.30 53.32
N GLY A 328 -3.08 4.98 53.96
CA GLY A 328 -4.22 5.89 54.02
C GLY A 328 -4.92 6.03 52.67
N ALA A 329 -5.21 7.25 52.25
CA ALA A 329 -6.00 7.54 51.04
C ALA A 329 -5.33 7.02 49.75
N ASP A 330 -3.99 6.92 49.69
CA ASP A 330 -3.28 6.45 48.49
C ASP A 330 -2.91 4.96 48.54
N ALA A 331 -3.40 4.21 49.53
CA ALA A 331 -3.05 2.79 49.69
C ALA A 331 -3.48 1.92 48.50
N PHE A 332 -4.52 2.34 47.77
CA PHE A 332 -5.02 1.67 46.56
C PHE A 332 -4.03 1.69 45.39
N LYS A 333 -3.06 2.61 45.40
CA LYS A 333 -2.03 2.73 44.36
C LYS A 333 -0.92 1.68 44.52
N ASN A 334 -0.78 1.04 45.68
CA ASN A 334 0.28 0.04 45.87
C ASN A 334 0.19 -1.05 44.80
N ASP A 335 1.35 -1.47 44.29
CA ASP A 335 1.51 -2.46 43.23
C ASP A 335 1.08 -2.02 41.82
N GLN A 336 0.55 -0.80 41.66
CA GLN A 336 0.30 -0.22 40.34
C GLN A 336 1.60 0.24 39.66
N LEU A 337 1.68 0.06 38.34
CA LEU A 337 2.78 0.57 37.53
C LEU A 337 2.85 2.10 37.65
N TRP A 338 3.98 2.63 38.09
CA TRP A 338 4.16 4.06 38.27
C TRP A 338 4.91 4.70 37.10
N ARG A 339 6.01 4.09 36.67
CA ARG A 339 6.84 4.63 35.58
C ARG A 339 7.46 3.54 34.74
N VAL A 340 7.64 3.85 33.45
CA VAL A 340 8.44 3.05 32.53
C VAL A 340 9.47 3.96 31.87
N GLY A 341 10.74 3.58 31.94
CA GLY A 341 11.83 4.32 31.31
C GLY A 341 12.63 3.46 30.36
N ASP A 342 13.34 4.10 29.42
CA ASP A 342 14.33 3.38 28.62
C ASP A 342 15.67 3.23 29.39
N HIS A 343 16.67 2.64 28.74
CA HIS A 343 18.02 2.46 29.30
C HIS A 343 18.74 3.76 29.68
N THR A 344 18.25 4.94 29.27
CA THR A 344 18.77 6.25 29.71
C THR A 344 18.12 6.72 31.02
N ALA A 345 17.00 6.10 31.42
CA ALA A 345 16.25 6.49 32.60
C ALA A 345 16.93 6.05 33.90
N SER A 346 16.85 6.91 34.92
CA SER A 346 17.38 6.60 36.25
C SER A 346 16.54 7.21 37.36
N GLY A 347 16.59 6.61 38.55
CA GLY A 347 15.87 7.13 39.73
C GLY A 347 14.34 6.99 39.67
N LEU A 348 13.81 6.07 38.85
CA LEU A 348 12.36 5.90 38.64
C LEU A 348 11.56 5.65 39.93
N ASN A 349 12.15 4.99 40.93
CA ASN A 349 11.53 4.73 42.24
C ASN A 349 11.52 5.95 43.20
N GLY A 350 12.08 7.10 42.80
CA GLY A 350 12.21 8.30 43.64
C GLY A 350 11.41 9.49 43.11
N GLY A 351 11.40 10.60 43.86
CA GLY A 351 10.66 11.81 43.45
C GLY A 351 11.36 12.69 42.40
N SER A 352 12.50 12.28 41.84
CA SER A 352 13.26 13.08 40.87
C SER A 352 13.94 12.18 39.83
N PRO A 353 13.14 11.50 38.96
CA PRO A 353 13.68 10.71 37.86
C PRO A 353 14.37 11.58 36.79
N SER A 354 15.26 10.97 36.01
CA SER A 354 15.91 11.60 34.85
C SER A 354 15.94 10.62 33.67
N GLY A 355 16.24 11.12 32.46
CA GLY A 355 16.23 10.34 31.21
C GLY A 355 14.84 10.31 30.55
N ARG A 356 14.64 9.40 29.60
CA ARG A 356 13.34 9.22 28.92
C ARG A 356 12.46 8.24 29.68
N TYR A 357 11.34 8.72 30.22
CA TYR A 357 10.37 7.92 30.93
C TYR A 357 8.96 8.46 30.76
N ILE A 358 7.98 7.58 30.94
CA ILE A 358 6.56 7.90 31.04
C ILE A 358 6.11 7.69 32.48
N GLU A 359 5.07 8.42 32.91
CA GLU A 359 4.55 8.37 34.27
C GLU A 359 3.03 8.18 34.28
N PHE A 360 2.55 7.32 35.18
CA PHE A 360 1.16 6.97 35.36
C PHE A 360 0.68 7.42 36.75
N ASP A 361 -0.52 7.98 36.82
CA ASP A 361 -1.20 8.25 38.09
C ASP A 361 -2.62 7.67 38.11
N TYR A 362 -3.16 7.54 39.30
CA TYR A 362 -4.39 6.79 39.58
C TYR A 362 -5.33 7.54 40.50
N VAL A 363 -6.63 7.32 40.29
CA VAL A 363 -7.71 7.71 41.21
C VAL A 363 -8.35 6.46 41.82
N SER A 364 -9.02 6.64 42.97
CA SER A 364 -9.70 5.55 43.66
C SER A 364 -11.04 5.21 43.00
N GLU A 365 -11.38 3.93 43.02
CA GLU A 365 -12.71 3.42 42.66
C GLU A 365 -13.82 4.07 43.52
N LYS A 366 -14.87 4.55 42.86
CA LYS A 366 -16.04 5.18 43.46
C LYS A 366 -17.33 4.62 42.88
N ASP A 367 -18.40 4.73 43.66
CA ASP A 367 -19.78 4.40 43.29
C ASP A 367 -20.65 5.62 43.64
N ASP A 368 -21.35 6.19 42.64
CA ASP A 368 -22.13 7.43 42.76
C ASP A 368 -21.32 8.60 43.37
N GLY A 369 -20.04 8.70 42.99
CA GLY A 369 -19.10 9.73 43.48
C GLY A 369 -18.58 9.50 44.90
N VAL A 370 -18.88 8.36 45.53
CA VAL A 370 -18.41 8.00 46.88
C VAL A 370 -17.38 6.88 46.80
N GLU A 371 -16.24 7.05 47.45
CA GLU A 371 -15.17 6.04 47.51
C GLU A 371 -15.65 4.74 48.17
N VAL A 372 -15.38 3.61 47.52
CA VAL A 372 -15.76 2.27 48.02
C VAL A 372 -14.86 1.85 49.20
N THR A 373 -15.30 0.86 49.99
CA THR A 373 -14.61 0.50 51.26
C THR A 373 -13.18 -0.03 51.10
N THR A 374 -12.88 -0.61 49.94
CA THR A 374 -11.56 -1.14 49.57
C THR A 374 -11.32 -0.74 48.11
N PRO A 375 -10.97 0.53 47.87
CA PRO A 375 -10.91 1.04 46.52
C PRO A 375 -9.77 0.39 45.75
N ARG A 376 -10.04 0.04 44.49
CA ARG A 376 -9.03 -0.32 43.49
C ARG A 376 -8.58 0.93 42.73
N ALA A 377 -7.51 0.81 41.97
CA ALA A 377 -6.95 1.90 41.17
C ALA A 377 -7.60 1.99 39.79
N LEU A 378 -7.92 3.20 39.36
CA LEU A 378 -8.30 3.54 37.98
C LEU A 378 -7.23 4.47 37.41
N LEU A 379 -6.76 4.21 36.18
CA LEU A 379 -5.73 5.02 35.54
C LEU A 379 -6.29 6.41 35.24
N SER A 380 -5.86 7.44 35.97
CA SER A 380 -6.40 8.79 35.80
C SER A 380 -5.61 9.64 34.83
N SER A 381 -4.29 9.44 34.78
CA SER A 381 -3.44 10.23 33.88
C SER A 381 -2.20 9.48 33.43
N VAL A 382 -1.73 9.87 32.24
CA VAL A 382 -0.46 9.41 31.66
C VAL A 382 0.31 10.63 31.18
N ALA A 383 1.49 10.85 31.73
CA ALA A 383 2.45 11.83 31.23
C ALA A 383 3.43 11.13 30.29
N ASP A 384 3.55 11.65 29.06
CA ASP A 384 4.48 11.13 28.08
C ASP A 384 5.94 11.51 28.41
N VAL A 385 6.88 11.14 27.53
CA VAL A 385 8.31 11.45 27.68
C VAL A 385 8.67 12.95 27.60
N ARG A 386 7.72 13.80 27.21
CA ARG A 386 7.84 15.28 27.21
C ARG A 386 7.22 15.89 28.47
N GLY A 387 6.48 15.11 29.25
CA GLY A 387 5.72 15.55 30.42
C GLY A 387 4.30 16.03 30.08
N GLU A 388 3.84 15.81 28.86
CA GLU A 388 2.49 16.18 28.43
C GLU A 388 1.47 15.14 28.92
N GLY A 389 0.46 15.60 29.66
CA GLY A 389 -0.46 14.74 30.41
C GLY A 389 -1.80 14.48 29.71
N TRP A 390 -2.15 13.21 29.55
CA TRP A 390 -3.45 12.73 29.06
C TRP A 390 -4.34 12.34 30.24
N LEU A 391 -5.64 12.62 30.16
CA LEU A 391 -6.61 12.34 31.24
C LEU A 391 -7.66 11.33 30.82
N TYR A 392 -8.14 10.56 31.80
CA TYR A 392 -9.12 9.48 31.64
C TYR A 392 -10.18 9.55 32.74
N ASP A 393 -11.46 9.55 32.34
CA ASP A 393 -12.60 9.48 33.27
C ASP A 393 -13.36 8.17 33.11
N TYR A 394 -13.98 7.75 34.21
CA TYR A 394 -14.70 6.49 34.33
C TYR A 394 -16.06 6.70 34.98
N TYR A 395 -17.02 5.86 34.59
CA TYR A 395 -18.33 5.84 35.21
C TYR A 395 -18.27 5.41 36.69
N GLY A 396 -19.00 6.12 37.55
CA GLY A 396 -19.07 5.96 39.01
C GLY A 396 -18.28 7.02 39.77
N GLN A 397 -17.44 7.81 39.08
CA GLN A 397 -16.60 8.83 39.70
C GLN A 397 -17.38 10.08 40.13
N ASP A 398 -18.55 10.32 39.53
CA ASP A 398 -19.41 11.48 39.78
C ASP A 398 -20.75 11.13 40.42
N SER A 399 -21.36 12.11 41.10
CA SER A 399 -22.69 11.94 41.69
C SER A 399 -23.77 11.95 40.60
N GLY A 400 -24.66 10.96 40.65
CA GLY A 400 -25.68 10.67 39.65
C GLY A 400 -25.43 9.38 38.86
N GLU A 401 -24.23 8.81 38.95
CA GLU A 401 -23.80 7.61 38.22
C GLU A 401 -24.08 6.33 39.02
N ASN A 402 -25.36 5.97 39.17
CA ASN A 402 -25.81 4.91 40.08
C ASN A 402 -26.09 3.54 39.43
N ASP A 403 -25.62 3.32 38.21
CA ASP A 403 -25.75 2.03 37.53
C ASP A 403 -24.54 1.15 37.82
N SER A 404 -24.73 0.15 38.67
CA SER A 404 -23.66 -0.77 39.07
C SER A 404 -23.06 -1.57 37.91
N ASN A 405 -23.77 -1.72 36.79
CA ASN A 405 -23.26 -2.48 35.63
C ASN A 405 -22.24 -1.68 34.81
N LEU A 406 -22.27 -0.35 34.93
CA LEU A 406 -21.39 0.57 34.22
C LEU A 406 -20.14 0.94 35.02
N LEU A 407 -20.07 0.65 36.32
CA LEU A 407 -18.94 1.03 37.18
C LEU A 407 -17.59 0.67 36.55
N ASN A 408 -16.66 1.63 36.62
CA ASN A 408 -15.28 1.52 36.16
C ASN A 408 -15.09 1.38 34.64
N ILE A 409 -16.14 1.62 33.83
CA ILE A 409 -15.98 1.69 32.37
C ILE A 409 -15.44 3.06 31.96
N LEU A 410 -14.50 3.10 31.01
CA LEU A 410 -13.92 4.33 30.48
C LEU A 410 -14.99 5.11 29.70
N THR A 411 -15.27 6.35 30.12
CA THR A 411 -16.29 7.22 29.53
C THR A 411 -15.70 8.41 28.81
N ARG A 412 -14.47 8.83 29.13
CA ARG A 412 -13.88 10.02 28.52
C ARG A 412 -12.36 9.94 28.41
N ARG A 413 -11.83 10.54 27.35
CA ARG A 413 -10.39 10.79 27.16
C ARG A 413 -10.15 12.23 26.75
N GLU A 414 -9.20 12.86 27.40
CA GLU A 414 -8.82 14.24 27.13
C GLU A 414 -7.33 14.38 26.77
N SER A 415 -7.03 15.36 25.92
CA SER A 415 -5.66 15.69 25.52
C SER A 415 -4.91 16.44 26.63
N PRO A 416 -3.58 16.59 26.50
CA PRO A 416 -2.87 17.69 27.12
C PRO A 416 -3.40 19.06 26.65
N ASP A 417 -2.93 20.14 27.29
CA ASP A 417 -3.21 21.51 26.86
C ASP A 417 -2.63 21.76 25.45
N VAL A 418 -3.47 22.12 24.47
CA VAL A 418 -3.08 22.28 23.05
C VAL A 418 -3.31 23.71 22.51
N ASP A 419 -2.52 24.12 21.52
CA ASP A 419 -2.72 25.35 20.74
C ASP A 419 -3.57 25.04 19.50
N VAL A 420 -4.86 25.38 19.54
CA VAL A 420 -5.78 25.18 18.40
C VAL A 420 -5.83 26.39 17.48
N THR A 421 -5.46 27.57 17.99
CA THR A 421 -5.50 28.82 17.25
C THR A 421 -4.22 29.11 16.47
N GLY A 422 -3.17 28.32 16.67
CA GLY A 422 -1.86 28.49 16.04
C GLY A 422 -1.14 29.76 16.48
N ASN A 423 -1.42 30.23 17.70
CA ASN A 423 -0.90 31.49 18.24
C ASN A 423 0.41 31.32 19.04
N GLY A 424 0.84 30.08 19.24
CA GLY A 424 2.00 29.68 20.03
C GLY A 424 1.73 29.52 21.53
N ASN A 425 0.49 29.64 21.98
CA ASN A 425 0.06 29.42 23.36
C ASN A 425 -1.02 28.33 23.42
N ASN A 426 -1.02 27.57 24.50
CA ASN A 426 -2.05 26.56 24.70
C ASN A 426 -3.40 27.24 25.01
N ASP A 427 -4.43 26.84 24.28
CA ASP A 427 -5.80 27.30 24.39
C ASP A 427 -6.63 26.45 25.38
N GLY A 428 -6.11 25.27 25.75
CA GLY A 428 -6.65 24.37 26.77
C GLY A 428 -6.72 22.92 26.33
N VAL A 429 -7.31 22.08 27.18
CA VAL A 429 -7.57 20.67 26.92
C VAL A 429 -8.73 20.48 25.91
N ILE A 430 -8.57 19.50 25.01
CA ILE A 430 -9.63 19.03 24.10
C ILE A 430 -10.16 17.69 24.58
N THR A 431 -11.49 17.52 24.53
CA THR A 431 -12.12 16.20 24.65
C THR A 431 -11.93 15.43 23.35
N LEU A 432 -11.05 14.43 23.39
CA LEU A 432 -10.74 13.60 22.22
C LEU A 432 -11.82 12.56 21.97
N GLU A 433 -12.38 12.04 23.06
CA GLU A 433 -13.41 11.01 23.02
C GLU A 433 -14.31 11.09 24.27
N GLU A 434 -15.61 10.94 24.05
CA GLU A 434 -16.65 10.76 25.07
C GLU A 434 -17.52 9.56 24.64
N ILE A 435 -17.83 8.66 25.56
CA ILE A 435 -18.50 7.39 25.28
C ILE A 435 -19.63 7.18 26.28
N ALA A 436 -20.83 6.95 25.76
CA ALA A 436 -21.98 6.52 26.53
C ALA A 436 -22.37 5.08 26.15
N TYR A 437 -22.65 4.25 27.16
CA TYR A 437 -22.97 2.83 26.99
C TYR A 437 -24.41 2.56 27.42
N THR A 438 -25.10 1.67 26.69
CA THR A 438 -26.39 1.11 27.07
C THR A 438 -26.25 -0.40 27.24
N LEU A 439 -26.70 -0.92 28.38
CA LEU A 439 -26.64 -2.35 28.70
C LEU A 439 -28.05 -2.93 28.85
N ASN A 440 -28.18 -4.22 28.52
CA ASN A 440 -29.37 -4.99 28.84
C ASN A 440 -29.39 -5.44 30.33
N VAL A 441 -30.50 -6.06 30.76
CA VAL A 441 -30.68 -6.57 32.14
C VAL A 441 -29.62 -7.62 32.55
N GLY A 442 -28.92 -8.22 31.58
CA GLY A 442 -27.84 -9.17 31.80
C GLY A 442 -26.43 -8.56 31.83
N GLY A 443 -26.30 -7.23 31.73
CA GLY A 443 -25.01 -6.54 31.75
C GLY A 443 -24.23 -6.58 30.42
N VAL A 444 -24.89 -6.98 29.32
CA VAL A 444 -24.30 -6.98 27.98
C VAL A 444 -24.59 -5.65 27.30
N ILE A 445 -23.59 -5.06 26.65
CA ILE A 445 -23.73 -3.82 25.90
C ILE A 445 -24.61 -4.06 24.66
N THR A 446 -25.65 -3.24 24.53
CA THR A 446 -26.54 -3.23 23.37
C THR A 446 -26.27 -2.05 22.47
N ASP A 447 -25.83 -0.92 23.03
CA ASP A 447 -25.60 0.31 22.27
C ASP A 447 -24.41 1.11 22.83
N ILE A 448 -23.68 1.77 21.94
CA ILE A 448 -22.63 2.74 22.28
C ILE A 448 -22.85 4.02 21.46
N ASN A 449 -22.88 5.17 22.12
CA ASN A 449 -22.78 6.48 21.48
C ASN A 449 -21.37 7.03 21.74
N GLN A 450 -20.59 7.20 20.67
CA GLN A 450 -19.21 7.69 20.72
C GLN A 450 -19.17 9.08 20.09
N LYS A 451 -18.65 10.05 20.83
CA LYS A 451 -18.39 11.41 20.34
C LYS A 451 -16.90 11.66 20.35
N ARG A 452 -16.36 12.18 19.25
CA ARG A 452 -14.94 12.43 19.08
C ARG A 452 -14.67 13.88 18.71
N GLY A 453 -13.52 14.37 19.18
CA GLY A 453 -13.04 15.72 18.92
C GLY A 453 -14.02 16.81 19.36
N GLY A 454 -14.53 16.74 20.59
CA GLY A 454 -15.48 17.71 21.11
C GLY A 454 -16.82 17.73 20.36
N ASN A 455 -17.31 16.55 19.94
CA ASN A 455 -18.54 16.33 19.18
C ASN A 455 -18.46 16.73 17.69
N LEU A 456 -17.26 16.82 17.11
CA LEU A 456 -17.08 16.99 15.67
C LEU A 456 -17.45 15.74 14.86
N LEU A 457 -17.47 14.57 15.50
CA LEU A 457 -17.94 13.32 14.93
C LEU A 457 -18.71 12.54 16.01
N GLU A 458 -19.93 12.13 15.69
CA GLU A 458 -20.78 11.31 16.54
C GLU A 458 -21.17 10.02 15.81
N THR A 459 -20.92 8.89 16.48
CA THR A 459 -21.17 7.54 15.96
C THR A 459 -22.00 6.74 16.95
N ASP A 460 -23.13 6.21 16.49
CA ASP A 460 -24.00 5.31 17.24
C ASP A 460 -23.80 3.87 16.79
N PHE A 461 -23.49 2.97 17.71
CA PHE A 461 -23.43 1.54 17.48
C PHE A 461 -24.60 0.84 18.17
N ALA A 462 -25.25 -0.09 17.47
CA ALA A 462 -26.19 -1.04 18.06
C ALA A 462 -25.74 -2.47 17.78
N PHE A 463 -25.41 -3.22 18.83
CA PHE A 463 -24.80 -4.54 18.76
C PHE A 463 -25.85 -5.63 18.86
N GLN A 464 -25.76 -6.62 17.96
CA GLN A 464 -26.61 -7.81 17.98
C GLN A 464 -28.10 -7.48 18.18
N PRO A 465 -28.67 -6.52 17.44
CA PRO A 465 -30.06 -6.13 17.65
C PRO A 465 -30.94 -7.36 17.41
N ASN A 466 -31.76 -7.70 18.39
CA ASN A 466 -32.61 -8.89 18.40
C ASN A 466 -31.87 -10.25 18.25
N GLY A 467 -30.54 -10.29 18.37
CA GLY A 467 -29.71 -11.49 18.23
C GLY A 467 -29.39 -11.90 16.80
N ASP A 468 -29.52 -10.98 15.83
CA ASP A 468 -29.44 -11.26 14.38
C ASP A 468 -28.01 -11.44 13.81
N ASN A 469 -26.96 -11.65 14.63
CA ASN A 469 -25.55 -11.74 14.16
C ASN A 469 -25.14 -10.56 13.27
N LEU A 470 -25.61 -9.35 13.61
CA LEU A 470 -25.26 -8.11 12.92
C LEU A 470 -25.03 -6.98 13.93
N THR A 471 -24.36 -5.92 13.48
CA THR A 471 -24.21 -4.67 14.22
C THR A 471 -24.44 -3.50 13.28
N THR A 472 -25.19 -2.49 13.71
CA THR A 472 -25.38 -1.26 12.93
C THR A 472 -24.52 -0.15 13.49
N GLU A 473 -23.71 0.48 12.65
CA GLU A 473 -22.95 1.70 12.92
C GLU A 473 -23.66 2.86 12.20
N SER A 474 -24.03 3.91 12.93
CA SER A 474 -24.65 5.11 12.37
C SER A 474 -23.81 6.35 12.58
N VAL A 475 -23.56 7.09 11.49
CA VAL A 475 -22.86 8.38 11.51
C VAL A 475 -23.71 9.40 10.77
N ALA A 476 -24.10 10.47 11.47
CA ALA A 476 -24.97 11.52 10.95
C ALA A 476 -26.22 10.97 10.22
N GLY A 477 -26.83 9.91 10.78
CA GLY A 477 -28.05 9.27 10.27
C GLY A 477 -27.86 8.29 9.10
N GLN A 478 -26.65 8.10 8.58
CA GLN A 478 -26.31 7.03 7.63
C GLN A 478 -25.93 5.76 8.39
N VAL A 479 -26.36 4.58 7.91
CA VAL A 479 -26.20 3.31 8.64
C VAL A 479 -25.38 2.31 7.83
N THR A 480 -24.24 1.91 8.37
CA THR A 480 -23.46 0.75 7.92
C THR A 480 -23.88 -0.47 8.72
N THR A 481 -24.08 -1.62 8.06
CA THR A 481 -24.43 -2.89 8.73
C THR A 481 -23.28 -3.87 8.64
N HIS A 482 -22.72 -4.27 9.78
CA HIS A 482 -21.70 -5.30 9.89
C HIS A 482 -22.36 -6.66 10.05
N HIS A 483 -22.01 -7.61 9.19
CA HIS A 483 -22.58 -8.96 9.16
C HIS A 483 -21.60 -9.97 9.74
N PHE A 484 -22.10 -10.94 10.52
CA PHE A 484 -21.29 -11.99 11.13
C PHE A 484 -21.87 -13.38 10.82
N GLN A 485 -20.99 -14.34 10.54
CA GLN A 485 -21.32 -15.76 10.48
C GLN A 485 -20.95 -16.42 11.82
N GLY A 486 -21.89 -16.38 12.76
CA GLY A 486 -21.64 -16.82 14.14
C GLY A 486 -20.65 -15.89 14.83
N GLU A 487 -19.39 -16.34 14.95
CA GLU A 487 -18.33 -15.56 15.59
C GLU A 487 -17.45 -14.73 14.66
N VAL A 488 -17.52 -15.02 13.37
CA VAL A 488 -16.58 -14.47 12.41
C VAL A 488 -17.24 -13.36 11.61
N PHE A 489 -16.52 -12.26 11.42
CA PHE A 489 -16.95 -11.17 10.56
C PHE A 489 -17.02 -11.63 9.11
N ALA A 490 -18.18 -11.39 8.49
CA ALA A 490 -18.48 -11.81 7.13
C ALA A 490 -18.37 -10.65 6.14
N GLY A 491 -18.53 -9.39 6.58
CA GLY A 491 -18.45 -8.21 5.72
C GLY A 491 -19.27 -7.03 6.25
N SER A 492 -19.13 -5.86 5.60
CA SER A 492 -19.91 -4.65 5.91
C SER A 492 -20.74 -4.20 4.72
N GLU A 493 -22.04 -4.05 4.94
CA GLU A 493 -22.96 -3.41 4.01
C GLU A 493 -22.99 -1.90 4.25
N LEU A 494 -22.57 -1.13 3.25
CA LEU A 494 -22.56 0.33 3.31
C LEU A 494 -23.99 0.89 3.16
N PRO A 495 -24.23 2.13 3.66
CA PRO A 495 -25.52 2.77 3.52
C PRO A 495 -25.97 2.86 2.05
N GLY A 496 -27.20 2.43 1.77
CA GLY A 496 -27.79 2.46 0.42
C GLY A 496 -27.39 1.31 -0.51
N ALA A 497 -26.58 0.35 -0.05
CA ALA A 497 -26.11 -0.77 -0.88
C ALA A 497 -27.17 -1.88 -1.13
N ASN A 498 -28.30 -1.84 -0.42
CA ASN A 498 -29.47 -2.73 -0.63
C ASN A 498 -29.11 -4.23 -0.63
N GLY A 499 -28.24 -4.66 0.27
CA GLY A 499 -27.79 -6.05 0.44
C GLY A 499 -26.54 -6.43 -0.37
N ALA A 500 -26.00 -5.53 -1.21
CA ALA A 500 -24.75 -5.78 -1.93
C ALA A 500 -23.54 -5.37 -1.07
N PHE A 501 -22.66 -6.32 -0.75
CA PHE A 501 -21.43 -6.06 0.00
C PHE A 501 -20.39 -7.17 -0.24
N ALA A 502 -19.13 -6.87 0.04
CA ALA A 502 -18.08 -7.88 -0.01
C ALA A 502 -18.27 -8.91 1.11
N THR A 503 -18.28 -10.20 0.76
CA THR A 503 -18.49 -11.31 1.68
C THR A 503 -17.25 -12.18 1.82
N GLN A 504 -16.95 -12.62 3.04
CA GLN A 504 -15.91 -13.58 3.35
C GLN A 504 -16.53 -14.86 3.92
N ILE A 505 -16.11 -16.02 3.41
CA ILE A 505 -16.50 -17.34 3.89
C ILE A 505 -15.26 -18.04 4.46
N GLN A 506 -15.36 -18.50 5.70
CA GLN A 506 -14.33 -19.27 6.38
C GLN A 506 -14.54 -20.77 6.17
N ASN A 507 -13.45 -21.55 6.22
CA ASN A 507 -13.51 -23.00 6.33
C ASN A 507 -13.60 -23.46 7.80
N THR A 508 -13.61 -24.78 8.03
CA THR A 508 -13.70 -25.38 9.38
C THR A 508 -12.47 -25.14 10.27
N THR A 509 -11.36 -24.65 9.72
CA THR A 509 -10.14 -24.30 10.45
C THR A 509 -9.97 -22.80 10.66
N TYR A 510 -11.05 -22.01 10.48
CA TYR A 510 -11.04 -20.55 10.63
C TYR A 510 -10.08 -19.84 9.65
N ARG A 511 -9.94 -20.38 8.44
CA ARG A 511 -9.21 -19.75 7.33
C ARG A 511 -10.16 -19.30 6.22
N PRO A 512 -9.88 -18.15 5.57
CA PRO A 512 -10.73 -17.68 4.48
C PRO A 512 -10.63 -18.66 3.32
N PHE A 513 -11.79 -19.19 2.91
CA PHE A 513 -11.93 -20.08 1.76
C PHE A 513 -12.38 -19.33 0.51
N SER A 514 -13.28 -18.35 0.69
CA SER A 514 -13.75 -17.50 -0.40
C SER A 514 -13.86 -16.05 0.07
N ASN A 515 -13.37 -15.14 -0.76
CA ASN A 515 -13.63 -13.71 -0.66
C ASN A 515 -14.38 -13.28 -1.92
N THR A 516 -15.60 -12.78 -1.76
CA THR A 516 -16.46 -12.35 -2.87
C THR A 516 -16.66 -10.85 -2.77
N ASP A 517 -16.45 -10.11 -3.86
CA ASP A 517 -16.72 -8.67 -3.88
C ASP A 517 -18.23 -8.37 -3.88
N ALA A 518 -18.60 -7.08 -3.77
CA ALA A 518 -20.01 -6.68 -3.77
C ALA A 518 -20.72 -6.86 -5.12
N ASN A 519 -19.98 -7.14 -6.20
CA ASN A 519 -20.51 -7.48 -7.52
C ASN A 519 -20.73 -9.01 -7.67
N GLY A 520 -20.34 -9.82 -6.67
CA GLY A 520 -20.47 -11.27 -6.69
C GLY A 520 -19.28 -12.03 -7.28
N ASN A 521 -18.15 -11.36 -7.54
CA ASN A 521 -16.95 -12.00 -8.09
C ASN A 521 -16.12 -12.63 -6.95
N ALA A 522 -15.91 -13.95 -7.00
CA ALA A 522 -15.27 -14.70 -5.93
C ALA A 522 -13.82 -15.10 -6.21
N THR A 523 -12.91 -14.78 -5.27
CA THR A 523 -11.55 -15.33 -5.18
C THR A 523 -11.56 -16.50 -4.20
N LEU A 524 -11.01 -17.65 -4.62
CA LEU A 524 -10.96 -18.87 -3.83
C LEU A 524 -9.55 -19.13 -3.31
N LEU A 525 -9.45 -19.62 -2.08
CA LEU A 525 -8.19 -19.95 -1.41
C LEU A 525 -8.22 -21.40 -0.92
N GLY A 526 -7.25 -22.19 -1.37
CA GLY A 526 -7.05 -23.56 -0.95
C GLY A 526 -5.93 -23.67 0.09
N TRP A 527 -6.25 -24.24 1.24
CA TRP A 527 -5.30 -24.49 2.32
C TRP A 527 -5.03 -25.98 2.44
N ASP A 528 -3.89 -26.33 3.03
CA ASP A 528 -3.61 -27.71 3.42
C ASP A 528 -4.66 -28.26 4.41
N THR A 529 -4.66 -29.58 4.63
CA THR A 529 -5.67 -30.25 5.47
C THR A 529 -5.72 -29.75 6.91
N ASN A 530 -4.63 -29.15 7.41
CA ASN A 530 -4.52 -28.66 8.78
C ASN A 530 -4.79 -27.14 8.86
N GLY A 531 -4.99 -26.45 7.71
CA GLY A 531 -5.19 -25.02 7.60
C GLY A 531 -3.93 -24.16 7.79
N LYS A 532 -2.73 -24.76 7.72
CA LYS A 532 -1.46 -24.08 8.06
C LYS A 532 -0.83 -23.37 6.86
N LEU A 533 -0.73 -24.08 5.73
CA LEU A 533 -0.09 -23.60 4.50
C LEU A 533 -1.14 -23.35 3.41
N LEU A 534 -0.91 -22.34 2.59
CA LEU A 534 -1.75 -21.99 1.45
C LEU A 534 -1.25 -22.76 0.23
N ASP A 535 -2.06 -23.66 -0.32
CA ASP A 535 -1.67 -24.48 -1.46
C ASP A 535 -1.90 -23.75 -2.79
N TRP A 536 -3.00 -23.01 -2.90
CA TRP A 536 -3.34 -22.30 -4.14
C TRP A 536 -4.31 -21.13 -3.93
N ILE A 537 -4.33 -20.23 -4.91
CA ILE A 537 -5.33 -19.16 -5.06
C ILE A 537 -5.91 -19.26 -6.46
N ILE A 538 -7.23 -19.12 -6.58
CA ILE A 538 -7.92 -18.99 -7.88
C ILE A 538 -8.67 -17.66 -7.89
N ASP A 539 -8.37 -16.81 -8.85
CA ASP A 539 -9.05 -15.54 -9.03
C ASP A 539 -10.45 -15.71 -9.70
N PRO A 540 -11.32 -14.68 -9.68
CA PRO A 540 -12.63 -14.72 -10.33
C PRO A 540 -12.63 -15.05 -11.84
N LEU A 541 -11.51 -14.88 -12.54
CA LEU A 541 -11.36 -15.23 -13.96
C LEU A 541 -10.87 -16.67 -14.16
N GLY A 542 -10.54 -17.38 -13.08
CA GLY A 542 -10.05 -18.75 -13.08
C GLY A 542 -8.53 -18.88 -13.20
N ASN A 543 -7.77 -17.78 -13.07
CA ASN A 543 -6.31 -17.83 -13.07
C ASN A 543 -5.84 -18.39 -11.71
N GLN A 544 -4.90 -19.34 -11.76
CA GLN A 544 -4.45 -20.07 -10.57
C GLN A 544 -2.98 -19.79 -10.25
N ILE A 545 -2.68 -19.59 -8.96
CA ILE A 545 -1.33 -19.54 -8.41
C ILE A 545 -1.18 -20.72 -7.44
N VAL A 546 -0.05 -21.41 -7.47
CA VAL A 546 0.21 -22.61 -6.66
C VAL A 546 1.50 -22.46 -5.84
N PHE A 547 1.49 -22.93 -4.60
CA PHE A 547 2.64 -22.89 -3.69
C PHE A 547 3.04 -24.31 -3.26
N GLU A 548 4.34 -24.55 -3.17
CA GLU A 548 4.91 -25.82 -2.70
C GLU A 548 5.85 -25.59 -1.53
N TYR A 549 5.79 -26.45 -0.52
CA TYR A 549 6.58 -26.34 0.71
C TYR A 549 7.40 -27.60 0.96
N ASP A 550 8.52 -27.47 1.68
CA ASP A 550 9.29 -28.63 2.16
C ASP A 550 8.76 -29.14 3.51
N THR A 551 9.39 -30.20 4.04
CA THR A 551 9.04 -30.81 5.34
C THR A 551 9.29 -29.89 6.53
N ASP A 552 10.06 -28.81 6.35
CA ASP A 552 10.30 -27.79 7.37
C ASP A 552 9.34 -26.60 7.21
N GLU A 553 8.31 -26.73 6.37
CA GLU A 553 7.28 -25.73 6.07
C GLU A 553 7.88 -24.44 5.51
N ARG A 554 8.91 -24.56 4.68
CA ARG A 554 9.49 -23.43 3.94
C ARG A 554 9.00 -23.46 2.51
N LEU A 555 8.64 -22.30 1.97
CA LEU A 555 8.21 -22.15 0.58
C LEU A 555 9.36 -22.56 -0.33
N THR A 556 9.23 -23.68 -1.01
CA THR A 556 10.23 -24.13 -1.98
C THR A 556 9.95 -23.56 -3.35
N THR A 557 8.67 -23.42 -3.70
CA THR A 557 8.30 -22.97 -5.04
C THR A 557 6.97 -22.21 -5.05
N SER A 558 6.87 -21.23 -5.93
CA SER A 558 5.63 -20.56 -6.30
C SER A 558 5.48 -20.61 -7.82
N THR A 559 4.33 -21.03 -8.29
CA THR A 559 3.98 -21.11 -9.72
C THR A 559 2.92 -20.07 -10.02
N ASP A 560 3.23 -19.14 -10.92
CA ASP A 560 2.32 -18.06 -11.30
C ASP A 560 1.24 -18.53 -12.28
N ALA A 561 0.31 -17.62 -12.63
CA ALA A 561 -0.81 -17.91 -13.52
C ALA A 561 -0.42 -18.18 -14.99
N GLU A 562 0.86 -17.97 -15.36
CA GLU A 562 1.42 -18.32 -16.67
C GLU A 562 2.17 -19.65 -16.62
N GLY A 563 2.31 -20.27 -15.43
CA GLY A 563 3.04 -21.51 -15.21
C GLY A 563 4.54 -21.33 -14.94
N ARG A 564 5.03 -20.10 -14.81
CA ARG A 564 6.44 -19.83 -14.50
C ARG A 564 6.70 -20.08 -13.02
N LYS A 565 7.90 -20.56 -12.71
CA LYS A 565 8.24 -21.05 -11.38
C LYS A 565 9.29 -20.18 -10.71
N THR A 566 8.98 -19.62 -9.56
CA THR A 566 9.97 -19.03 -8.65
C THR A 566 10.37 -20.07 -7.62
N ALA A 567 11.63 -20.48 -7.63
CA ALA A 567 12.18 -21.49 -6.74
C ALA A 567 13.10 -20.86 -5.69
N TYR A 568 12.95 -21.32 -4.45
CA TYR A 568 13.71 -20.85 -3.28
C TYR A 568 14.60 -21.96 -2.76
N THR A 569 15.89 -21.68 -2.61
CA THR A 569 16.86 -22.62 -2.05
C THR A 569 17.36 -22.12 -0.71
N TYR A 570 17.35 -22.99 0.29
CA TYR A 570 17.82 -22.74 1.66
C TYR A 570 19.12 -23.50 1.90
N GLY A 571 20.22 -22.79 2.16
CA GLY A 571 21.55 -23.39 2.31
C GLY A 571 22.33 -22.96 3.56
N ASP A 572 21.79 -22.03 4.36
CA ASP A 572 22.45 -21.54 5.56
C ASP A 572 21.94 -22.29 6.81
N ILE A 573 22.85 -23.02 7.47
CA ILE A 573 22.53 -23.79 8.69
C ILE A 573 22.18 -22.89 9.86
N ASN A 574 22.72 -21.67 9.92
CA ASN A 574 22.41 -20.72 10.99
C ASN A 574 21.09 -20.00 10.71
N ASN A 575 20.71 -19.87 9.44
CA ASN A 575 19.51 -19.16 8.98
C ASN A 575 18.66 -20.04 8.06
N PRO A 576 18.16 -21.20 8.53
CA PRO A 576 17.57 -22.23 7.66
C PRO A 576 16.25 -21.81 6.99
N ARG A 577 15.59 -20.73 7.46
CA ARG A 577 14.37 -20.18 6.85
C ARG A 577 14.61 -19.03 5.87
N GLN A 578 15.86 -18.60 5.69
CA GLN A 578 16.18 -17.52 4.74
C GLN A 578 16.75 -18.10 3.43
N PRO A 579 16.20 -17.73 2.27
CA PRO A 579 16.64 -18.29 1.01
C PRO A 579 18.03 -17.77 0.65
N THR A 580 19.01 -18.66 0.53
CA THR A 580 20.36 -18.30 0.05
C THR A 580 20.38 -18.08 -1.46
N GLN A 581 19.36 -18.55 -2.18
CA GLN A 581 19.22 -18.38 -3.62
C GLN A 581 17.74 -18.37 -4.02
N ILE A 582 17.40 -17.49 -4.97
CA ILE A 582 16.09 -17.39 -5.62
C ILE A 582 16.30 -17.46 -7.12
N ASP A 583 15.67 -18.45 -7.75
CA ASP A 583 15.70 -18.65 -9.20
C ASP A 583 14.30 -18.45 -9.78
N VAL A 584 14.19 -17.67 -10.86
CA VAL A 584 12.99 -17.59 -11.68
C VAL A 584 13.22 -18.46 -12.91
N LEU A 585 12.34 -19.45 -13.09
CA LEU A 585 12.37 -20.43 -14.17
C LEU A 585 11.18 -20.18 -15.11
N ASP A 586 11.41 -20.42 -16.39
CA ASP A 586 10.36 -20.36 -17.40
C ASP A 586 9.33 -21.51 -17.23
N VAL A 587 8.29 -21.51 -18.06
CA VAL A 587 7.18 -22.48 -18.04
C VAL A 587 7.62 -23.94 -18.26
N ASP A 588 8.81 -24.16 -18.81
CA ASP A 588 9.40 -25.50 -18.96
C ASP A 588 9.98 -26.05 -17.63
N GLY A 589 10.08 -25.20 -16.60
CA GLY A 589 10.63 -25.52 -15.29
C GLY A 589 12.14 -25.76 -15.26
N ILE A 590 12.86 -25.44 -16.34
CA ILE A 590 14.30 -25.72 -16.51
C ILE A 590 15.08 -24.48 -16.95
N THR A 591 14.51 -23.65 -17.84
CA THR A 591 15.18 -22.47 -18.37
C THR A 591 15.28 -21.39 -17.28
N LEU A 592 16.51 -21.05 -16.87
CA LEU A 592 16.78 -20.02 -15.87
C LEU A 592 16.63 -18.64 -16.50
N LEU A 593 15.68 -17.85 -15.98
CA LEU A 593 15.43 -16.49 -16.42
C LEU A 593 16.12 -15.45 -15.54
N ARG A 594 16.25 -15.72 -14.23
CA ARG A 594 16.90 -14.81 -13.28
C ARG A 594 17.40 -15.57 -12.05
N ARG A 595 18.59 -15.21 -11.55
CA ARG A 595 19.15 -15.74 -10.31
C ARG A 595 19.57 -14.63 -9.36
N GLN A 596 19.16 -14.75 -8.09
CA GLN A 596 19.65 -13.96 -6.99
C GLN A 596 20.24 -14.84 -5.90
N THR A 597 21.28 -14.36 -5.23
CA THR A 597 21.93 -15.04 -4.10
C THR A 597 22.12 -14.11 -2.92
N PHE A 598 22.03 -14.67 -1.72
CA PHE A 598 22.10 -13.95 -0.46
C PHE A 598 23.06 -14.62 0.50
N SER A 599 23.76 -13.81 1.30
CA SER A 599 24.47 -14.27 2.49
C SER A 599 24.02 -13.50 3.71
N TYR A 600 24.09 -14.16 4.86
CA TYR A 600 23.59 -13.66 6.13
C TYR A 600 24.67 -13.77 7.20
N ASP A 601 24.55 -12.98 8.26
CA ASP A 601 25.34 -13.20 9.47
C ASP A 601 24.68 -14.25 10.38
N THR A 602 25.27 -14.50 11.55
CA THR A 602 24.74 -15.46 12.53
C THR A 602 23.38 -15.07 13.13
N LYS A 603 22.88 -13.87 12.79
CA LYS A 603 21.64 -13.28 13.29
C LYS A 603 20.63 -13.08 12.14
N GLY A 604 20.79 -13.76 11.02
CA GLY A 604 19.87 -13.68 9.88
C GLY A 604 19.79 -12.32 9.19
N ARG A 605 20.76 -11.42 9.42
CA ARG A 605 20.78 -10.12 8.75
C ARG A 605 21.56 -10.24 7.46
N VAL A 606 21.05 -9.66 6.37
CA VAL A 606 21.68 -9.73 5.04
C VAL A 606 23.04 -9.05 5.07
N LEU A 607 24.09 -9.75 4.63
CA LEU A 607 25.45 -9.25 4.44
C LEU A 607 25.76 -8.94 2.98
N SER A 608 25.32 -9.81 2.06
CA SER A 608 25.51 -9.63 0.63
C SER A 608 24.28 -10.08 -0.14
N GLU A 609 23.95 -9.34 -1.18
CA GLU A 609 22.92 -9.63 -2.15
C GLU A 609 23.53 -9.48 -3.55
N LYS A 610 23.37 -10.51 -4.39
CA LYS A 610 23.92 -10.53 -5.74
C LYS A 610 22.89 -10.99 -6.75
N THR A 611 22.75 -10.23 -7.83
CA THR A 611 22.07 -10.70 -9.04
C THR A 611 23.12 -11.29 -9.98
N LEU A 612 22.88 -12.49 -10.48
CA LEU A 612 23.81 -13.20 -11.36
C LEU A 612 23.25 -13.30 -12.78
N ASP A 613 24.16 -13.38 -13.76
CA ASP A 613 23.83 -13.60 -15.16
C ASP A 613 23.12 -14.94 -15.32
N PRO A 614 21.88 -14.98 -15.86
CA PRO A 614 21.17 -16.23 -16.09
C PRO A 614 21.89 -17.18 -17.06
N ALA A 615 22.73 -16.66 -17.98
CA ALA A 615 23.38 -17.46 -19.01
C ALA A 615 24.44 -18.42 -18.46
N ASP A 616 25.19 -18.00 -17.43
CA ASP A 616 26.21 -18.83 -16.78
C ASP A 616 25.92 -19.13 -15.30
N GLY A 617 25.02 -18.37 -14.67
CA GLY A 617 24.65 -18.48 -13.26
C GLY A 617 25.77 -18.11 -12.29
N ILE A 618 26.83 -17.43 -12.75
CA ILE A 618 28.08 -17.18 -12.01
C ILE A 618 28.48 -15.69 -12.09
N THR A 619 28.34 -15.05 -13.25
CA THR A 619 28.78 -13.67 -13.46
C THR A 619 27.91 -12.71 -12.64
N VAL A 620 28.53 -11.87 -11.80
CA VAL A 620 27.80 -10.91 -10.96
C VAL A 620 27.41 -9.69 -11.78
N LEU A 621 26.10 -9.41 -11.80
CA LEU A 621 25.47 -8.33 -12.53
C LEU A 621 25.06 -7.14 -11.67
N GLN A 622 24.96 -7.35 -10.36
CA GLN A 622 24.79 -6.32 -9.33
C GLN A 622 25.21 -6.91 -7.98
N GLU A 623 25.89 -6.13 -7.15
CA GLU A 623 26.20 -6.53 -5.76
C GLU A 623 25.90 -5.38 -4.78
N VAL A 624 25.20 -5.73 -3.70
CA VAL A 624 25.00 -4.86 -2.55
C VAL A 624 25.55 -5.55 -1.31
N THR A 625 26.39 -4.86 -0.56
CA THR A 625 26.94 -5.35 0.73
C THR A 625 26.50 -4.47 1.89
N ARG A 626 26.30 -5.08 3.05
CA ARG A 626 25.81 -4.42 4.26
C ARG A 626 26.70 -4.76 5.45
N THR A 627 26.94 -3.80 6.34
CA THR A 627 27.60 -4.02 7.63
C THR A 627 26.74 -3.49 8.77
N TYR A 628 26.94 -4.05 9.97
CA TYR A 628 26.18 -3.70 11.17
C TYR A 628 27.15 -3.32 12.29
N TYR A 629 26.73 -2.40 13.17
CA TYR A 629 27.52 -2.03 14.34
C TYR A 629 27.61 -3.19 15.33
N THR A 630 28.72 -3.24 16.07
CA THR A 630 28.98 -4.22 17.13
C THR A 630 29.09 -3.60 18.52
N VAL A 631 29.06 -2.26 18.62
CA VAL A 631 29.17 -1.46 19.85
C VAL A 631 28.49 -0.10 19.69
N GLY A 632 28.30 0.62 20.81
CA GLY A 632 27.75 1.98 20.84
C GLY A 632 26.24 2.02 20.64
N ASP A 633 25.71 3.23 20.44
CA ASP A 633 24.26 3.48 20.29
C ASP A 633 23.65 2.76 19.08
N GLY A 634 24.47 2.52 18.05
CA GLY A 634 24.08 1.76 16.87
C GLY A 634 24.13 0.24 17.03
N ASN A 635 24.52 -0.33 18.18
CA ASN A 635 24.87 -1.75 18.30
C ASN A 635 23.76 -2.69 17.76
N GLY A 636 24.15 -3.52 16.79
CA GLY A 636 23.27 -4.42 16.06
C GLY A 636 22.41 -3.78 14.95
N LEU A 637 22.41 -2.45 14.82
CA LEU A 637 21.72 -1.72 13.76
C LEU A 637 22.63 -1.58 12.52
N LEU A 638 22.01 -1.25 11.38
CA LEU A 638 22.68 -1.14 10.08
C LEU A 638 23.70 0.00 10.09
N HIS A 639 24.98 -0.33 9.97
CA HIS A 639 26.04 0.66 9.95
C HIS A 639 26.22 1.25 8.56
N GLN A 640 26.29 0.39 7.54
CA GLN A 640 26.68 0.80 6.21
C GLN A 640 26.07 -0.09 5.13
N VAL A 641 25.67 0.53 4.02
CA VAL A 641 25.26 -0.16 2.79
C VAL A 641 26.14 0.33 1.65
N THR A 642 26.75 -0.60 0.92
CA THR A 642 27.59 -0.32 -0.24
C THR A 642 27.01 -1.03 -1.46
N GLN A 643 26.57 -0.25 -2.45
CA GLN A 643 26.32 -0.74 -3.80
C GLN A 643 27.64 -0.72 -4.56
N LYS A 644 28.07 -1.89 -5.03
CA LYS A 644 29.36 -2.03 -5.71
C LYS A 644 29.22 -1.83 -7.20
N ASP A 645 30.14 -1.06 -7.77
CA ASP A 645 30.34 -0.97 -9.20
C ASP A 645 31.13 -2.20 -9.68
N ILE A 646 30.59 -2.92 -10.65
CA ILE A 646 31.21 -4.14 -11.21
C ILE A 646 32.52 -3.82 -11.96
N GLY A 647 32.76 -2.55 -12.29
CA GLY A 647 34.04 -2.01 -12.80
C GLY A 647 34.98 -1.43 -11.73
N GLY A 648 34.58 -1.38 -10.46
CA GLY A 648 35.43 -1.12 -9.28
C GLY A 648 35.87 0.32 -9.03
N THR A 649 35.27 1.34 -9.66
CA THR A 649 35.67 2.75 -9.46
C THR A 649 34.62 3.66 -8.83
N ASN A 650 33.34 3.26 -8.79
CA ASN A 650 32.24 4.14 -8.36
C ASN A 650 31.35 3.54 -7.25
N ASP A 651 31.89 2.74 -6.33
CA ASP A 651 31.10 2.18 -5.22
C ASP A 651 30.38 3.29 -4.44
N VAL A 652 29.07 3.13 -4.27
CA VAL A 652 28.23 4.06 -3.51
C VAL A 652 27.97 3.48 -2.15
N THR A 653 28.38 4.20 -1.10
CA THR A 653 28.25 3.78 0.27
C THR A 653 27.49 4.80 1.10
N THR A 654 26.46 4.34 1.79
CA THR A 654 25.71 5.12 2.77
C THR A 654 26.00 4.59 4.16
N THR A 655 26.40 5.46 5.08
CA THR A 655 26.70 5.17 6.48
C THR A 655 25.66 5.84 7.38
N PHE A 656 25.20 5.12 8.41
CA PHE A 656 24.21 5.60 9.36
C PHE A 656 24.83 5.76 10.75
N THR A 657 24.43 6.79 11.50
CA THR A 657 24.74 6.97 12.92
C THR A 657 23.46 7.13 13.70
N TYR A 658 23.45 6.61 14.92
CA TYR A 658 22.28 6.49 15.76
C TYR A 658 22.42 7.26 17.07
N ASP A 659 21.30 7.73 17.63
CA ASP A 659 21.23 8.14 19.03
C ASP A 659 21.00 6.95 19.96
N SER A 660 21.02 7.19 21.27
CA SER A 660 20.81 6.16 22.29
C SER A 660 19.47 5.41 22.13
N ALA A 661 18.43 6.05 21.60
CA ALA A 661 17.14 5.41 21.33
C ALA A 661 17.16 4.51 20.07
N GLY A 662 18.28 4.43 19.35
CA GLY A 662 18.45 3.70 18.11
C GLY A 662 17.81 4.38 16.90
N ARG A 663 17.59 5.70 16.95
CA ARG A 663 17.06 6.50 15.83
C ARG A 663 18.21 7.03 14.98
N VAL A 664 18.04 7.08 13.66
CA VAL A 664 19.08 7.61 12.75
C VAL A 664 19.18 9.12 12.92
N ILE A 665 20.32 9.60 13.43
CA ILE A 665 20.62 11.04 13.57
C ILE A 665 21.52 11.56 12.45
N LYS A 666 22.28 10.69 11.78
CA LYS A 666 23.15 11.09 10.68
C LYS A 666 23.13 10.04 9.58
N THR A 667 22.96 10.50 8.35
CA THR A 667 23.14 9.70 7.15
C THR A 667 24.25 10.36 6.33
N GLN A 668 25.31 9.62 6.05
CA GLN A 668 26.45 10.11 5.29
C GLN A 668 26.66 9.24 4.06
N GLN A 669 26.64 9.87 2.89
CA GLN A 669 26.97 9.20 1.65
C GLN A 669 28.45 9.48 1.33
N ASN A 670 29.23 8.43 1.06
CA ASN A 670 30.63 8.57 0.63
C ASN A 670 30.74 8.91 -0.85
N SER A 671 29.66 8.68 -1.59
CA SER A 671 29.54 9.14 -2.92
C SER A 671 28.97 10.53 -2.83
N ASN A 672 29.40 11.38 -3.75
CA ASN A 672 28.86 12.72 -3.89
C ASN A 672 27.33 12.69 -4.20
N PHE A 673 26.64 11.53 -4.16
CA PHE A 673 25.29 11.25 -4.68
C PHE A 673 24.16 11.59 -3.72
N GLY A 674 24.01 12.89 -3.44
CA GLY A 674 22.76 13.51 -2.98
C GLY A 674 22.92 15.02 -2.78
N SER A 675 21.86 15.82 -2.98
CA SER A 675 21.91 17.26 -2.68
C SER A 675 22.26 17.58 -1.22
N CYS A 676 22.28 16.54 -0.38
CA CYS A 676 22.69 16.48 1.01
C CYS A 676 23.73 15.35 1.21
N ASP A 677 25.04 15.62 1.04
CA ASP A 677 26.12 14.63 1.24
C ASP A 677 26.10 14.03 2.65
N VAL A 678 25.74 14.87 3.62
CA VAL A 678 25.52 14.51 5.02
C VAL A 678 24.20 15.11 5.44
N ALA A 679 23.25 14.25 5.81
CA ALA A 679 22.01 14.65 6.46
C ALA A 679 22.15 14.45 7.97
N PHE A 680 21.70 15.42 8.75
CA PHE A 680 21.61 15.32 10.21
C PHE A 680 20.19 15.61 10.70
N THR A 681 19.70 14.84 11.65
CA THR A 681 18.34 14.96 12.19
C THR A 681 18.37 15.13 13.70
N VAL A 682 17.67 16.15 14.19
CA VAL A 682 17.46 16.43 15.61
C VAL A 682 16.06 15.95 15.99
N TYR A 683 15.95 15.12 17.02
CA TYR A 683 14.67 14.64 17.55
C TYR A 683 14.40 15.20 18.94
N ASP A 684 13.12 15.36 19.29
CA ASP A 684 12.72 15.51 20.68
C ASP A 684 12.75 14.16 21.43
N PRO A 685 12.47 14.12 22.74
CA PRO A 685 12.37 12.87 23.49
C PRO A 685 11.27 11.91 23.01
N ALA A 686 10.19 12.40 22.40
CA ALA A 686 9.07 11.60 21.88
C ALA A 686 9.35 10.97 20.51
N GLY A 687 10.34 11.47 19.76
CA GLY A 687 10.62 10.99 18.39
C GLY A 687 10.20 11.97 17.30
N ASN A 688 9.68 13.13 17.64
CA ASN A 688 9.32 14.15 16.66
C ASN A 688 10.60 14.80 16.11
N VAL A 689 10.66 15.00 14.79
CA VAL A 689 11.81 15.63 14.13
C VAL A 689 11.76 17.14 14.35
N LEU A 690 12.63 17.69 15.20
CA LEU A 690 12.72 19.13 15.48
C LEU A 690 13.48 19.89 14.39
N ALA A 691 14.50 19.27 13.80
CA ALA A 691 15.24 19.85 12.68
C ALA A 691 15.87 18.79 11.79
N SER A 692 16.00 19.11 10.51
CA SER A 692 16.77 18.37 9.53
C SER A 692 17.77 19.31 8.87
N ILE A 693 19.03 18.87 8.78
CA ILE A 693 20.13 19.62 8.22
C ILE A 693 20.66 18.88 7.01
N CYS A 694 20.70 19.56 5.88
CA CYS A 694 21.29 19.09 4.64
C CYS A 694 22.71 19.65 4.49
N ASN A 695 23.64 18.85 3.95
CA ASN A 695 25.08 19.16 3.86
C ASN A 695 25.68 19.56 5.22
N TYR A 696 25.36 18.77 6.24
CA TYR A 696 25.87 18.95 7.59
C TYR A 696 27.39 18.79 7.63
N ASP A 697 28.10 19.74 8.24
CA ASP A 697 29.54 19.64 8.45
C ASP A 697 29.87 18.57 9.50
N PRO A 698 30.48 17.43 9.12
CA PRO A 698 30.77 16.36 10.05
C PRO A 698 31.89 16.72 11.06
N GLY A 699 32.58 17.85 10.87
CA GLY A 699 33.61 18.36 11.79
C GLY A 699 33.07 19.17 12.97
N LEU A 700 31.76 19.45 13.02
CA LEU A 700 31.13 20.15 14.14
C LEU A 700 31.08 19.27 15.38
N ASN A 701 31.40 19.85 16.53
CA ASN A 701 31.34 19.18 17.84
C ASN A 701 31.15 20.24 18.94
N PRO A 702 30.10 20.15 19.79
CA PRO A 702 29.09 19.08 19.82
C PRO A 702 28.11 19.14 18.65
N ASP A 703 27.49 17.99 18.34
CA ASP A 703 26.35 17.92 17.42
C ASP A 703 25.14 18.67 17.99
N PRO A 704 24.27 19.27 17.16
CA PRO A 704 23.10 20.01 17.64
C PRO A 704 22.06 19.07 18.26
N THR A 705 21.48 19.50 19.37
CA THR A 705 20.43 18.76 20.12
C THR A 705 19.08 19.48 20.12
N THR A 706 19.03 20.73 19.66
CA THR A 706 17.81 21.54 19.56
C THR A 706 17.64 22.16 18.17
N ALA A 707 16.41 22.52 17.81
CA ALA A 707 16.15 23.24 16.55
C ALA A 707 16.87 24.60 16.48
N ALA A 708 17.03 25.29 17.61
CA ALA A 708 17.74 26.57 17.69
C ALA A 708 19.24 26.41 17.46
N GLU A 709 19.85 25.37 18.04
CA GLU A 709 21.25 25.02 17.77
C GLU A 709 21.45 24.64 16.31
N ALA A 710 20.55 23.85 15.74
CA ALA A 710 20.59 23.50 14.31
C ALA A 710 20.52 24.75 13.43
N ALA A 711 19.52 25.61 13.61
CA ALA A 711 19.34 26.84 12.82
C ALA A 711 20.55 27.79 12.91
N ALA A 712 21.24 27.83 14.05
CA ALA A 712 22.45 28.63 14.24
C ALA A 712 23.67 28.14 13.43
N LEU A 713 23.61 26.93 12.84
CA LEU A 713 24.69 26.38 12.01
C LEU A 713 24.70 26.91 10.56
N TYR A 714 23.62 27.55 10.10
CA TYR A 714 23.55 28.11 8.76
C TYR A 714 24.56 29.26 8.59
N ASP A 715 25.37 29.20 7.53
CA ASP A 715 26.36 30.22 7.18
C ASP A 715 25.95 30.92 5.86
N PRO A 716 25.55 32.21 5.89
CA PRO A 716 25.19 32.95 4.68
C PRO A 716 26.32 33.05 3.63
N SER A 717 27.58 32.84 4.02
CA SER A 717 28.72 32.81 3.09
C SER A 717 28.89 31.47 2.39
N GLN A 718 28.23 30.41 2.88
CA GLN A 718 28.21 29.06 2.32
C GLN A 718 26.76 28.54 2.30
N PRO A 719 25.88 29.11 1.46
CA PRO A 719 24.43 28.87 1.52
C PRO A 719 24.02 27.42 1.26
N ASP A 720 24.89 26.61 0.65
CA ASP A 720 24.64 25.18 0.42
C ASP A 720 25.05 24.30 1.60
N LYS A 721 25.83 24.82 2.56
CA LYS A 721 26.31 24.11 3.74
C LYS A 721 25.34 24.33 4.91
N ASN A 722 25.09 23.27 5.69
CA ASN A 722 24.21 23.31 6.86
C ASN A 722 22.84 23.95 6.56
N ARG A 723 22.18 23.55 5.47
CA ARG A 723 20.85 24.04 5.15
C ARG A 723 19.84 23.43 6.09
N VAL A 724 19.16 24.25 6.88
CA VAL A 724 18.31 23.79 7.98
C VAL A 724 16.84 23.91 7.63
N THR A 725 16.08 22.86 7.93
CA THR A 725 14.62 22.91 8.05
C THR A 725 14.27 22.62 9.50
N THR A 726 13.48 23.46 10.15
CA THR A 726 13.02 23.24 11.52
C THR A 726 11.53 22.96 11.56
N HIS A 727 11.08 22.21 12.55
CA HIS A 727 9.66 21.93 12.78
C HIS A 727 9.27 22.26 14.22
N ALA A 728 8.03 22.67 14.42
CA ALA A 728 7.41 22.80 15.73
C ALA A 728 6.17 21.91 15.82
N TYR A 729 5.92 21.39 17.02
CA TYR A 729 4.82 20.48 17.31
C TYR A 729 4.01 21.03 18.49
N ASP A 730 2.73 20.73 18.52
CA ASP A 730 1.91 20.92 19.73
C ASP A 730 2.11 19.77 20.73
N SER A 731 1.44 19.87 21.87
CA SER A 731 1.49 18.87 22.95
C SER A 731 0.91 17.50 22.54
N LEU A 732 0.03 17.45 21.53
CA LEU A 732 -0.42 16.20 20.91
C LEU A 732 0.63 15.57 19.98
N GLY A 733 1.72 16.28 19.69
CA GLY A 733 2.76 15.81 18.75
C GLY A 733 2.42 16.07 17.29
N ARG A 734 1.45 16.94 17.00
CA ARG A 734 1.05 17.31 15.64
C ARG A 734 1.94 18.45 15.15
N ARG A 735 2.38 18.37 13.89
CA ARG A 735 3.33 19.35 13.33
C ARG A 735 2.62 20.64 12.95
N VAL A 736 2.69 21.64 13.83
CA VAL A 736 2.04 22.95 13.64
C VAL A 736 2.86 23.92 12.78
N SER A 737 4.18 23.74 12.68
CA SER A 737 5.05 24.64 11.90
C SER A 737 6.19 23.91 11.21
N THR A 738 6.55 24.37 10.00
CA THR A 738 7.76 23.96 9.26
C THR A 738 8.43 25.19 8.68
N THR A 739 9.67 25.45 9.05
CA THR A 739 10.48 26.55 8.51
C THR A 739 11.60 26.00 7.65
N ILE A 740 11.51 26.23 6.34
CA ILE A 740 12.49 25.82 5.33
C ILE A 740 13.56 26.90 5.20
N ASN A 741 14.83 26.48 5.04
CA ASN A 741 16.00 27.36 5.03
C ASN A 741 16.03 28.28 6.27
N ALA A 742 15.78 27.72 7.45
CA ALA A 742 15.74 28.47 8.70
C ALA A 742 17.01 29.30 8.91
N ALA A 743 16.85 30.51 9.43
CA ALA A 743 17.90 31.52 9.62
C ALA A 743 18.53 32.10 8.33
N SER A 744 18.05 31.72 7.14
CA SER A 744 18.46 32.31 5.86
C SER A 744 17.58 33.51 5.46
N ASN A 745 18.00 34.24 4.43
CA ASN A 745 17.19 35.28 3.80
C ASN A 745 16.10 34.73 2.85
N THR A 746 16.10 33.42 2.59
CA THR A 746 15.11 32.67 1.80
C THR A 746 14.22 31.79 2.69
N GLU A 747 14.14 32.13 3.98
CA GLU A 747 13.34 31.43 4.97
C GLU A 747 11.85 31.46 4.60
N GLN A 748 11.24 30.27 4.59
CA GLN A 748 9.80 30.10 4.35
C GLN A 748 9.19 29.29 5.49
N THR A 749 8.25 29.89 6.22
CA THR A 749 7.51 29.21 7.29
C THR A 749 6.16 28.75 6.78
N ILE A 750 5.81 27.49 6.99
CA ILE A 750 4.50 26.92 6.72
C ILE A 750 3.85 26.65 8.08
N LEU A 751 2.65 27.18 8.30
CA LEU A 751 1.85 26.92 9.48
C LEU A 751 0.70 25.98 9.12
N THR A 752 0.43 24.98 9.96
CA THR A 752 -0.67 24.02 9.79
C THR A 752 -1.53 24.01 11.05
N LEU A 753 -2.84 24.21 10.90
CA LEU A 753 -3.79 24.15 11.99
C LEU A 753 -4.67 22.91 11.85
N TYR A 754 -5.02 22.33 12.99
CA TYR A 754 -5.78 21.10 13.11
C TYR A 754 -7.04 21.33 13.94
N ASP A 755 -8.10 20.58 13.65
CA ASP A 755 -9.24 20.47 14.56
C ASP A 755 -8.99 19.44 15.67
N ALA A 756 -10.01 19.19 16.49
CA ALA A 756 -9.97 18.24 17.60
C ALA A 756 -9.97 16.76 17.19
N LEU A 757 -10.11 16.46 15.90
CA LEU A 757 -10.00 15.11 15.31
C LEU A 757 -8.68 14.90 14.56
N ASP A 758 -7.72 15.80 14.74
CA ASP A 758 -6.41 15.83 14.05
C ASP A 758 -6.50 16.01 12.54
N ARG A 759 -7.57 16.64 12.05
CA ARG A 759 -7.74 16.94 10.62
C ARG A 759 -7.24 18.34 10.32
N VAL A 760 -6.57 18.51 9.18
CA VAL A 760 -6.04 19.82 8.75
C VAL A 760 -7.20 20.73 8.34
N ILE A 761 -7.35 21.85 9.03
CA ILE A 761 -8.39 22.85 8.73
C ILE A 761 -7.83 24.07 8.01
N ARG A 762 -6.53 24.35 8.17
CA ARG A 762 -5.86 25.48 7.51
C ARG A 762 -4.38 25.22 7.30
N THR A 763 -3.87 25.66 6.16
CA THR A 763 -2.43 25.75 5.86
C THR A 763 -2.09 27.17 5.42
N ILE A 764 -1.01 27.73 5.96
CA ILE A 764 -0.51 29.05 5.59
C ILE A 764 0.94 28.93 5.14
N SER A 765 1.17 29.07 3.85
CA SER A 765 2.51 29.03 3.27
C SER A 765 3.19 30.40 3.35
N ASN A 766 4.50 30.38 3.63
CA ASN A 766 5.34 31.56 3.84
C ASN A 766 4.71 32.56 4.84
N TYR A 767 4.31 32.03 5.99
CA TYR A 767 3.69 32.76 7.08
C TYR A 767 4.58 33.89 7.60
N LYS A 768 3.99 35.09 7.68
CA LYS A 768 4.54 36.28 8.30
C LYS A 768 3.50 36.87 9.24
N VAL A 769 3.86 37.02 10.52
CA VAL A 769 2.97 37.51 11.58
C VAL A 769 2.20 38.77 11.16
N GLN A 770 0.87 38.74 11.29
CA GLN A 770 -0.05 39.82 10.94
C GLN A 770 -0.69 40.42 12.20
N GLY A 771 -0.02 41.40 12.82
CA GLY A 771 -0.54 42.06 14.03
C GLY A 771 -0.61 41.10 15.23
N THR A 772 -1.69 41.19 16.03
CA THR A 772 -1.89 40.38 17.25
C THR A 772 -2.96 39.29 17.10
N SER A 773 -3.61 39.17 15.95
CA SER A 773 -4.65 38.15 15.70
C SER A 773 -4.02 36.79 15.47
N ALA A 774 -4.55 35.75 16.10
CA ALA A 774 -4.11 34.39 15.87
C ALA A 774 -4.49 33.93 14.45
N PRO A 775 -3.64 33.13 13.77
CA PRO A 775 -3.96 32.56 12.47
C PRO A 775 -5.28 31.77 12.44
N GLY A 776 -5.68 31.14 13.55
CA GLY A 776 -6.96 30.44 13.68
C GLY A 776 -8.18 31.36 13.61
N ASP A 777 -8.04 32.64 13.96
CA ASP A 777 -9.14 33.61 13.92
C ASP A 777 -9.37 34.21 12.53
N TRP A 778 -8.49 33.95 11.56
CA TRP A 778 -8.60 34.58 10.24
C TRP A 778 -9.82 34.06 9.48
N VAL A 779 -10.47 34.95 8.75
CA VAL A 779 -11.70 34.64 7.98
C VAL A 779 -11.63 35.25 6.58
N PHE A 780 -12.25 34.60 5.62
CA PHE A 780 -12.42 35.17 4.28
C PHE A 780 -13.71 35.99 4.22
N GLU A 781 -13.60 37.32 4.05
CA GLU A 781 -14.75 38.23 4.03
C GLU A 781 -14.56 39.35 2.99
N ASN A 782 -15.61 39.66 2.22
CA ASN A 782 -15.60 40.73 1.22
C ASN A 782 -14.48 40.58 0.17
N GLY A 783 -14.19 39.35 -0.24
CA GLY A 783 -13.21 39.04 -1.29
C GLY A 783 -11.75 39.11 -0.84
N ALA A 784 -11.47 39.12 0.46
CA ALA A 784 -10.11 39.08 0.98
C ALA A 784 -10.04 38.37 2.34
N TRP A 785 -8.89 37.80 2.65
CA TRP A 785 -8.58 37.29 3.98
C TRP A 785 -8.46 38.43 4.99
N LYS A 786 -9.05 38.25 6.17
CA LYS A 786 -9.09 39.23 7.25
C LYS A 786 -8.56 38.63 8.56
N THR A 787 -7.99 39.47 9.42
CA THR A 787 -7.51 39.13 10.78
C THR A 787 -8.64 38.80 11.78
N GLY A 788 -9.79 38.35 11.30
CA GLY A 788 -11.04 38.18 12.04
C GLY A 788 -12.23 38.91 11.38
N PRO A 789 -13.46 38.67 11.83
CA PRO A 789 -14.67 39.29 11.27
C PRO A 789 -14.60 40.82 11.30
N GLY A 790 -14.75 41.48 10.15
CA GLY A 790 -14.59 42.93 10.02
C GLY A 790 -13.16 43.46 10.29
N GLY A 791 -12.16 42.57 10.37
CA GLY A 791 -10.76 42.87 10.66
C GLY A 791 -9.98 43.51 9.50
N ALA A 792 -8.68 43.69 9.70
CA ALA A 792 -7.78 44.20 8.67
C ALA A 792 -7.52 43.14 7.60
N THR A 793 -7.29 43.55 6.35
CA THR A 793 -6.89 42.63 5.28
C THR A 793 -5.51 42.04 5.57
N ILE A 794 -5.37 40.73 5.39
CA ILE A 794 -4.10 40.02 5.47
C ILE A 794 -3.18 40.49 4.35
N SER A 795 -1.95 40.83 4.69
CA SER A 795 -0.92 41.17 3.71
C SER A 795 -0.34 39.90 3.10
N HIS A 796 -0.38 39.79 1.76
CA HIS A 796 0.29 38.72 1.02
C HIS A 796 1.74 39.08 0.59
N GLY A 797 2.28 40.16 1.15
CA GLY A 797 3.62 40.66 0.82
C GLY A 797 3.65 41.46 -0.48
N ALA A 798 4.82 42.00 -0.85
CA ALA A 798 4.98 42.83 -2.04
C ALA A 798 4.85 42.04 -3.36
N ASP A 799 5.18 40.74 -3.32
CA ASP A 799 5.18 39.84 -4.47
C ASP A 799 4.09 38.74 -4.38
N GLU A 800 3.09 38.91 -3.48
CA GLU A 800 1.96 37.97 -3.28
C GLU A 800 2.36 36.55 -2.84
N THR A 801 3.59 36.38 -2.34
CA THR A 801 4.13 35.08 -1.92
C THR A 801 4.09 34.84 -0.41
N GLU A 802 3.68 35.82 0.39
CA GLU A 802 3.57 35.68 1.86
C GLU A 802 2.13 35.34 2.26
N ASN A 803 1.96 34.64 3.37
CA ASN A 803 0.65 34.30 3.94
C ASN A 803 -0.35 33.72 2.92
N ILE A 804 0.09 32.75 2.10
CA ILE A 804 -0.79 32.06 1.15
C ILE A 804 -1.64 31.08 1.96
N ILE A 805 -2.94 31.36 2.11
CA ILE A 805 -3.86 30.63 2.98
C ILE A 805 -4.66 29.61 2.15
N SER A 806 -4.84 28.41 2.70
CA SER A 806 -5.77 27.41 2.19
C SER A 806 -6.58 26.82 3.36
N ASP A 807 -7.90 26.78 3.24
CA ASP A 807 -8.80 26.22 4.27
C ASP A 807 -9.46 24.94 3.78
N THR A 808 -9.75 24.04 4.73
CA THR A 808 -10.50 22.81 4.51
C THR A 808 -11.54 22.65 5.60
N ASP A 809 -12.80 22.50 5.21
CA ASP A 809 -13.90 22.18 6.12
C ASP A 809 -14.34 20.73 5.91
N TYR A 810 -14.82 20.11 6.97
CA TYR A 810 -15.35 18.75 6.97
C TYR A 810 -16.85 18.74 7.32
N ASN A 811 -17.58 17.74 6.83
CA ASN A 811 -18.95 17.48 7.24
C ASN A 811 -19.04 16.62 8.51
N ASP A 812 -20.25 16.45 9.02
CA ASP A 812 -20.57 15.65 10.21
C ASP A 812 -20.25 14.15 10.06
N ARG A 813 -20.00 13.65 8.84
CA ARG A 813 -19.52 12.28 8.58
C ARG A 813 -18.00 12.17 8.53
N GLY A 814 -17.29 13.29 8.63
CA GLY A 814 -15.84 13.35 8.59
C GLY A 814 -15.21 13.61 7.22
N PHE A 815 -16.01 13.76 6.15
CA PHE A 815 -15.49 13.97 4.79
C PHE A 815 -15.26 15.46 4.49
N VAL A 816 -14.29 15.76 3.63
CA VAL A 816 -14.03 17.14 3.20
C VAL A 816 -15.25 17.68 2.46
N ARG A 817 -15.90 18.72 2.97
CA ARG A 817 -17.10 19.28 2.35
C ARG A 817 -16.80 20.52 1.52
N LEU A 818 -15.74 21.25 1.87
CA LEU A 818 -15.31 22.48 1.23
C LEU A 818 -13.78 22.63 1.33
N GLN A 819 -13.16 23.09 0.26
CA GLN A 819 -11.81 23.63 0.26
C GLN A 819 -11.80 25.04 -0.30
N ARG A 820 -11.03 25.93 0.30
CA ARG A 820 -10.88 27.32 -0.15
C ARG A 820 -9.43 27.62 -0.44
N ASP A 821 -9.16 28.15 -1.63
CA ASP A 821 -7.82 28.57 -2.03
C ASP A 821 -7.45 29.98 -1.51
N VAL A 822 -6.24 30.43 -1.82
CA VAL A 822 -5.70 31.76 -1.40
C VAL A 822 -6.53 32.93 -1.92
N LEU A 823 -7.22 32.76 -3.05
CA LEU A 823 -8.04 33.78 -3.68
C LEU A 823 -9.49 33.77 -3.15
N GLY A 824 -9.81 32.77 -2.31
CA GLY A 824 -11.11 32.56 -1.73
C GLY A 824 -12.08 31.77 -2.59
N ASN A 825 -11.61 31.20 -3.72
CA ASN A 825 -12.44 30.33 -4.54
C ASN A 825 -12.71 29.04 -3.75
N ALA A 826 -13.97 28.65 -3.67
CA ALA A 826 -14.39 27.46 -2.95
C ALA A 826 -14.57 26.28 -3.91
N THR A 827 -14.11 25.11 -3.52
CA THR A 827 -14.48 23.83 -4.13
C THR A 827 -15.37 23.07 -3.16
N LEU A 828 -16.58 22.70 -3.57
CA LEU A 828 -17.50 21.90 -2.77
C LEU A 828 -17.45 20.43 -3.20
N PHE A 829 -17.64 19.53 -2.24
CA PHE A 829 -17.61 18.08 -2.45
C PHE A 829 -18.90 17.45 -1.93
N GLY A 830 -19.57 16.68 -2.78
CA GLY A 830 -20.81 15.97 -2.50
C GLY A 830 -20.60 14.46 -2.50
N TYR A 831 -21.17 13.79 -1.50
CA TYR A 831 -20.98 12.37 -1.24
C TYR A 831 -22.31 11.64 -1.19
N ASP A 832 -22.35 10.43 -1.72
CA ASP A 832 -23.49 9.54 -1.54
C ASP A 832 -23.59 8.97 -0.11
N ALA A 833 -24.65 8.21 0.13
CA ALA A 833 -24.88 7.50 1.39
C ALA A 833 -23.70 6.60 1.78
N ALA A 834 -23.01 5.97 0.83
CA ALA A 834 -21.83 5.13 1.09
C ALA A 834 -20.54 5.92 1.38
N GLY A 835 -20.54 7.25 1.23
CA GLY A 835 -19.38 8.12 1.45
C GLY A 835 -18.47 8.26 0.22
N ARG A 836 -18.95 7.90 -0.97
CA ARG A 836 -18.21 8.01 -2.24
C ARG A 836 -18.43 9.40 -2.84
N LEU A 837 -17.39 9.99 -3.42
CA LEU A 837 -17.44 11.34 -4.01
C LEU A 837 -18.23 11.35 -5.32
N ILE A 838 -19.48 11.80 -5.27
CA ILE A 838 -20.38 11.80 -6.43
C ILE A 838 -20.51 13.15 -7.13
N LYS A 839 -20.20 14.28 -6.46
CA LYS A 839 -20.30 15.61 -7.08
C LYS A 839 -19.18 16.52 -6.61
N THR A 840 -18.52 17.22 -7.54
CA THR A 840 -17.53 18.24 -7.21
C THR A 840 -17.91 19.53 -7.92
N VAL A 841 -17.97 20.64 -7.18
CA VAL A 841 -18.22 21.97 -7.72
C VAL A 841 -17.00 22.84 -7.48
N GLN A 842 -16.15 23.00 -8.49
CA GLN A 842 -15.00 23.89 -8.39
C GLN A 842 -15.41 25.33 -8.66
N ASN A 843 -14.79 26.27 -7.93
CA ASN A 843 -15.08 27.69 -7.98
C ASN A 843 -16.57 28.03 -7.72
N ALA A 844 -17.15 27.34 -6.73
CA ALA A 844 -18.56 27.44 -6.37
C ALA A 844 -19.00 28.89 -6.08
N SER A 845 -20.00 29.35 -6.84
CA SER A 845 -20.65 30.65 -6.67
C SER A 845 -21.36 30.82 -5.32
N GLN A 846 -21.74 29.71 -4.67
CA GLN A 846 -22.27 29.65 -3.31
C GLN A 846 -21.25 28.98 -2.36
N PRO A 847 -20.19 29.69 -1.95
CA PRO A 847 -19.07 29.11 -1.19
C PRO A 847 -19.41 28.83 0.29
N ALA A 848 -20.67 28.99 0.71
CA ALA A 848 -21.15 28.69 2.05
C ALA A 848 -22.35 27.72 2.01
N TYR A 849 -22.48 26.96 0.92
CA TYR A 849 -23.52 25.96 0.77
C TYR A 849 -23.39 24.87 1.85
N ASN A 850 -24.50 24.53 2.51
CA ASN A 850 -24.52 23.50 3.54
C ASN A 850 -24.77 22.13 2.91
N ASN A 851 -23.72 21.32 2.86
CA ASN A 851 -23.71 19.93 2.41
C ASN A 851 -23.37 18.97 3.56
N ASP A 852 -23.75 19.35 4.78
CA ASP A 852 -23.65 18.50 5.96
C ASP A 852 -24.82 17.50 6.00
N TYR A 853 -24.70 16.49 6.84
CA TYR A 853 -25.73 15.47 7.04
C TYR A 853 -26.74 15.84 8.16
N SER A 854 -26.78 17.11 8.62
CA SER A 854 -27.62 17.56 9.75
C SER A 854 -28.68 18.65 9.42
N GLY A 855 -29.80 18.66 10.17
CA GLY A 855 -30.75 19.78 10.21
C GLY A 855 -31.94 19.73 9.22
N THR A 856 -32.56 20.90 8.96
CA THR A 856 -33.79 21.02 8.13
C THR A 856 -33.56 21.35 6.65
N SER A 857 -32.31 21.57 6.22
CA SER A 857 -31.94 21.51 4.79
C SER A 857 -30.48 21.04 4.54
N PRO A 858 -30.07 19.87 5.04
CA PRO A 858 -28.84 19.19 4.64
C PRO A 858 -28.93 18.70 3.19
N ASP A 859 -27.83 18.82 2.43
CA ASP A 859 -27.74 18.33 1.05
C ASP A 859 -26.34 17.75 0.75
N PRO A 860 -26.04 16.57 1.29
CA PRO A 860 -24.71 15.99 1.21
C PRO A 860 -24.31 15.55 -0.20
N GLU A 861 -25.28 15.31 -1.08
CA GLU A 861 -25.06 14.94 -2.47
C GLU A 861 -24.89 16.16 -3.39
N LEU A 862 -25.07 17.38 -2.85
CA LEU A 862 -25.17 18.62 -3.62
C LEU A 862 -26.31 18.59 -4.68
N ALA A 863 -27.41 17.90 -4.36
CA ALA A 863 -28.58 17.74 -5.23
C ALA A 863 -29.42 19.02 -5.37
N ASN A 864 -29.45 19.86 -4.34
CA ASN A 864 -30.15 21.15 -4.29
C ASN A 864 -29.22 22.35 -4.56
N TYR A 865 -27.92 22.10 -4.85
CA TYR A 865 -26.99 23.16 -5.21
C TYR A 865 -27.46 23.86 -6.49
N ASN A 866 -27.64 25.18 -6.42
CA ASN A 866 -28.07 25.97 -7.57
C ASN A 866 -26.87 26.65 -8.24
N PRO A 867 -26.42 26.15 -9.40
CA PRO A 867 -25.24 26.66 -10.09
C PRO A 867 -25.42 28.08 -10.60
N ASN A 868 -24.31 28.74 -10.88
CA ASN A 868 -24.29 29.97 -11.63
C ASN A 868 -24.79 29.73 -13.07
N ALA A 869 -25.54 30.69 -13.61
CA ALA A 869 -26.01 30.64 -14.99
C ALA A 869 -24.86 30.59 -16.02
N ASN A 870 -23.65 31.01 -15.64
CA ASN A 870 -22.44 30.84 -16.42
C ASN A 870 -21.66 29.58 -15.96
N ALA A 871 -21.78 28.50 -16.72
CA ALA A 871 -21.10 27.22 -16.47
C ALA A 871 -19.57 27.30 -16.44
N ALA A 872 -18.95 28.39 -16.90
CA ALA A 872 -17.51 28.61 -16.76
C ALA A 872 -17.11 29.13 -15.37
N GLN A 873 -18.09 29.50 -14.52
CA GLN A 873 -17.84 29.92 -13.14
C GLN A 873 -17.93 28.74 -12.18
N ASP A 874 -18.98 27.92 -12.27
CA ASP A 874 -19.11 26.71 -11.44
C ASP A 874 -18.80 25.49 -12.31
N ILE A 875 -17.65 24.86 -12.09
CA ILE A 875 -17.21 23.69 -12.86
C ILE A 875 -17.68 22.43 -12.10
N ILE A 876 -18.65 21.70 -12.66
CA ILE A 876 -19.38 20.65 -11.95
C ILE A 876 -19.11 19.27 -12.53
N THR A 877 -18.42 18.40 -11.81
CA THR A 877 -18.25 16.99 -12.22
C THR A 877 -19.17 16.11 -11.39
N HIS A 878 -19.78 15.09 -12.02
CA HIS A 878 -20.60 14.10 -11.32
C HIS A 878 -20.13 12.67 -11.61
N ASN A 879 -20.05 11.82 -10.58
CA ASN A 879 -19.53 10.46 -10.62
C ASN A 879 -20.58 9.47 -10.13
N VAL A 880 -20.58 8.27 -10.71
CA VAL A 880 -21.45 7.16 -10.32
C VAL A 880 -20.62 5.88 -10.20
N TYR A 881 -20.88 5.12 -9.15
CA TYR A 881 -20.11 3.94 -8.77
C TYR A 881 -20.98 2.69 -8.68
N ASP A 882 -20.45 1.54 -9.11
CA ASP A 882 -21.10 0.23 -8.93
C ASP A 882 -21.07 -0.23 -7.45
N PRO A 883 -21.72 -1.34 -7.08
CA PRO A 883 -21.69 -1.86 -5.71
C PRO A 883 -20.28 -2.19 -5.18
N ALA A 884 -19.34 -2.64 -6.03
CA ALA A 884 -17.95 -2.87 -5.64
C ALA A 884 -17.13 -1.58 -5.46
N GLY A 885 -17.68 -0.42 -5.81
CA GLY A 885 -17.03 0.89 -5.67
C GLY A 885 -16.24 1.33 -6.90
N ASN A 886 -16.40 0.66 -8.04
CA ASN A 886 -15.76 1.03 -9.30
C ASN A 886 -16.47 2.25 -9.93
N LEU A 887 -15.72 3.20 -10.49
CA LEU A 887 -16.26 4.38 -11.17
C LEU A 887 -16.79 4.01 -12.57
N VAL A 888 -18.11 3.84 -12.69
CA VAL A 888 -18.74 3.36 -13.94
C VAL A 888 -19.26 4.47 -14.85
N LYS A 889 -19.52 5.67 -14.31
CA LYS A 889 -19.96 6.83 -15.10
C LYS A 889 -19.42 8.13 -14.52
N THR A 890 -18.94 9.01 -15.41
CA THR A 890 -18.58 10.39 -15.09
C THR A 890 -19.30 11.32 -16.06
N ILE A 891 -19.91 12.37 -15.53
CA ILE A 891 -20.51 13.47 -16.28
C ILE A 891 -19.58 14.66 -16.10
N ASP A 892 -19.10 15.21 -17.22
CA ASP A 892 -18.19 16.33 -17.23
C ASP A 892 -18.89 17.66 -16.88
N PRO A 893 -18.13 18.76 -16.66
CA PRO A 893 -18.67 20.08 -16.36
C PRO A 893 -19.69 20.65 -17.33
N LEU A 894 -19.54 20.39 -18.63
CA LEU A 894 -20.46 20.90 -19.65
C LEU A 894 -21.76 20.07 -19.68
N GLY A 895 -21.66 18.75 -19.49
CA GLY A 895 -22.80 17.86 -19.40
C GLY A 895 -23.66 18.15 -18.18
N MET A 896 -23.03 18.40 -17.02
CA MET A 896 -23.75 18.79 -15.81
C MET A 896 -24.49 20.12 -15.97
N ALA A 897 -23.86 21.12 -16.60
CA ALA A 897 -24.53 22.39 -16.89
C ALA A 897 -25.77 22.22 -17.79
N ALA A 898 -25.72 21.33 -18.78
CA ALA A 898 -26.86 21.02 -19.64
C ALA A 898 -28.00 20.31 -18.87
N ILE A 899 -27.66 19.41 -17.95
CA ILE A 899 -28.65 18.72 -17.10
C ILE A 899 -29.37 19.71 -16.18
N GLU A 900 -28.61 20.57 -15.49
CA GLU A 900 -29.17 21.56 -14.56
C GLU A 900 -29.99 22.64 -15.29
N ALA A 901 -29.64 22.96 -16.55
CA ALA A 901 -30.46 23.82 -17.42
C ALA A 901 -31.77 23.16 -17.91
N GLY A 902 -32.00 21.88 -17.58
CA GLY A 902 -33.18 21.11 -18.02
C GLY A 902 -33.16 20.77 -19.51
N THR A 903 -32.01 20.90 -20.18
CA THR A 903 -31.84 20.65 -21.62
C THR A 903 -31.34 19.24 -21.89
N ILE A 904 -31.85 18.24 -21.16
CA ILE A 904 -31.39 16.81 -21.12
C ILE A 904 -31.14 16.19 -22.52
N ALA A 905 -31.71 16.77 -23.58
CA ALA A 905 -31.42 16.44 -24.97
C ALA A 905 -29.99 16.77 -25.47
N ASP A 906 -29.17 17.54 -24.73
CA ASP A 906 -27.87 18.08 -25.18
C ASP A 906 -26.67 17.69 -24.29
N ALA A 907 -26.82 16.66 -23.44
CA ALA A 907 -25.71 16.11 -22.65
C ALA A 907 -24.83 15.10 -23.44
N ALA A 908 -25.18 14.86 -24.71
CA ALA A 908 -24.43 13.99 -25.60
C ALA A 908 -23.01 14.56 -25.79
N GLY A 909 -21.99 13.72 -25.62
CA GLY A 909 -20.60 14.16 -25.73
C GLY A 909 -19.96 14.60 -24.42
N HIS A 910 -20.70 14.57 -23.31
CA HIS A 910 -20.24 15.04 -21.98
C HIS A 910 -20.36 13.98 -20.88
N VAL A 911 -20.60 12.73 -21.27
CA VAL A 911 -20.69 11.58 -20.38
C VAL A 911 -19.64 10.56 -20.79
N SER A 912 -18.95 10.00 -19.80
CA SER A 912 -18.00 8.88 -19.97
C SER A 912 -18.46 7.69 -19.15
N TYR A 913 -18.34 6.48 -19.71
CA TYR A 913 -18.62 5.22 -19.05
C TYR A 913 -17.38 4.33 -19.00
N THR A 914 -17.24 3.54 -17.93
CA THR A 914 -16.18 2.53 -17.78
C THR A 914 -16.78 1.21 -17.32
N LEU A 915 -16.44 0.13 -18.03
CA LEU A 915 -16.80 -1.24 -17.69
C LEU A 915 -15.57 -1.96 -17.12
N TYR A 916 -15.81 -2.82 -16.14
CA TYR A 916 -14.80 -3.58 -15.44
C TYR A 916 -15.00 -5.09 -15.66
N ASP A 917 -13.91 -5.86 -15.59
CA ASP A 917 -14.00 -7.33 -15.51
C ASP A 917 -14.24 -7.81 -14.06
N ALA A 918 -14.30 -9.13 -13.87
CA ALA A 918 -14.52 -9.76 -12.57
C ALA A 918 -13.38 -9.55 -11.56
N LEU A 919 -12.23 -9.00 -11.98
CA LEU A 919 -11.13 -8.57 -11.10
C LEU A 919 -11.16 -7.07 -10.83
N ASN A 920 -12.25 -6.39 -11.19
CA ASN A 920 -12.41 -4.95 -11.08
C ASN A 920 -11.34 -4.15 -11.87
N ARG A 921 -10.91 -4.68 -13.04
CA ARG A 921 -9.99 -3.99 -13.97
C ARG A 921 -10.77 -3.38 -15.14
N PRO A 922 -10.45 -2.14 -15.60
CA PRO A 922 -11.20 -1.49 -16.67
C PRO A 922 -10.94 -2.15 -18.03
N VAL A 923 -11.98 -2.72 -18.64
CA VAL A 923 -11.90 -3.44 -19.93
C VAL A 923 -12.47 -2.66 -21.11
N LYS A 924 -13.35 -1.69 -20.85
CA LYS A 924 -13.94 -0.83 -21.88
C LYS A 924 -14.26 0.54 -21.34
N THR A 925 -13.93 1.58 -22.09
CA THR A 925 -14.28 2.96 -21.77
C THR A 925 -14.93 3.60 -22.99
N ILE A 926 -16.05 4.28 -22.78
CA ILE A 926 -16.75 5.06 -23.81
C ILE A 926 -16.73 6.50 -23.34
N ARG A 927 -15.96 7.35 -24.02
CA ARG A 927 -15.94 8.80 -23.76
C ARG A 927 -16.88 9.51 -24.73
N ASN A 928 -17.43 10.63 -24.29
CA ASN A 928 -18.33 11.47 -25.07
C ASN A 928 -19.57 10.71 -25.57
N ALA A 929 -20.16 9.86 -24.72
CA ALA A 929 -21.25 8.98 -25.09
C ALA A 929 -22.47 9.72 -25.67
N SER A 930 -22.99 9.21 -26.80
CA SER A 930 -24.18 9.67 -27.51
C SER A 930 -25.50 9.23 -26.90
N ASP A 931 -25.52 8.14 -26.13
CA ASP A 931 -26.65 7.72 -25.32
C ASP A 931 -26.36 7.96 -23.83
N PRO A 932 -26.68 9.16 -23.30
CA PRO A 932 -26.39 9.50 -21.90
C PRO A 932 -27.36 8.87 -20.89
N GLY A 933 -28.42 8.18 -21.36
CA GLY A 933 -29.55 7.69 -20.57
C GLY A 933 -29.37 6.32 -19.94
N ILE A 934 -28.27 5.62 -20.23
CA ILE A 934 -28.00 4.28 -19.68
C ILE A 934 -27.78 4.38 -18.16
N THR A 935 -28.49 3.53 -17.42
CA THR A 935 -28.46 3.50 -15.95
C THR A 935 -27.45 2.48 -15.43
N ILE A 936 -27.16 2.55 -14.13
CA ILE A 936 -26.17 1.66 -13.50
C ILE A 936 -26.66 0.21 -13.37
N ASP A 937 -27.96 -0.01 -13.28
CA ASP A 937 -28.54 -1.36 -13.25
C ASP A 937 -28.33 -2.09 -14.60
N ASP A 938 -27.93 -1.34 -15.63
CA ASP A 938 -27.67 -1.80 -16.99
C ASP A 938 -26.17 -2.06 -17.24
N VAL A 939 -25.31 -2.24 -16.22
CA VAL A 939 -23.86 -2.55 -16.41
C VAL A 939 -23.61 -3.68 -17.44
N PRO A 940 -24.40 -4.78 -17.49
CA PRO A 940 -24.29 -5.78 -18.56
C PRO A 940 -24.67 -5.25 -19.95
N ASP A 941 -25.53 -4.26 -20.06
CA ASP A 941 -25.99 -3.68 -21.32
C ASP A 941 -24.98 -2.71 -21.94
N LEU A 942 -23.96 -2.26 -21.20
CA LEU A 942 -22.83 -1.52 -21.78
C LEU A 942 -22.02 -2.37 -22.79
N VAL A 943 -22.10 -3.71 -22.66
CA VAL A 943 -21.59 -4.67 -23.65
C VAL A 943 -22.36 -4.53 -24.97
N ASN A 944 -23.65 -4.20 -24.89
CA ASN A 944 -24.57 -4.00 -26.03
C ASN A 944 -24.81 -2.51 -26.36
N TYR A 945 -23.97 -1.60 -25.86
CA TYR A 945 -24.07 -0.16 -26.12
C TYR A 945 -24.16 0.12 -27.62
N THR A 946 -25.23 0.80 -28.05
CA THR A 946 -25.43 1.16 -29.45
C THR A 946 -24.69 2.46 -29.75
N LEU A 947 -23.65 2.36 -30.58
CA LEU A 947 -22.78 3.49 -30.92
C LEU A 947 -23.47 4.54 -31.79
N SER A 948 -23.10 5.81 -31.59
CA SER A 948 -23.47 6.92 -32.47
C SER A 948 -23.13 6.61 -33.92
N VAL A 949 -23.95 7.04 -34.88
CA VAL A 949 -23.56 6.99 -36.30
C VAL A 949 -22.46 8.00 -36.67
N ASP A 950 -22.13 8.92 -35.75
CA ASP A 950 -20.98 9.83 -35.87
C ASP A 950 -19.79 9.23 -35.10
N PRO A 951 -18.72 8.81 -35.80
CA PRO A 951 -17.62 8.08 -35.18
C PRO A 951 -16.71 8.96 -34.31
N ASP A 952 -16.73 10.29 -34.50
CA ASP A 952 -15.95 11.21 -33.67
C ASP A 952 -16.70 11.61 -32.39
N HIS A 953 -17.97 11.18 -32.27
CA HIS A 953 -18.78 11.43 -31.10
C HIS A 953 -18.44 10.45 -29.97
N ASP A 954 -18.58 9.14 -30.21
CA ASP A 954 -18.31 8.12 -29.18
C ASP A 954 -16.88 7.60 -29.29
N LEU A 955 -16.02 8.01 -28.37
CA LEU A 955 -14.63 7.54 -28.31
C LEU A 955 -14.56 6.26 -27.47
N VAL A 956 -14.50 5.11 -28.14
CA VAL A 956 -14.44 3.80 -27.49
C VAL A 956 -13.02 3.27 -27.44
N ASP A 957 -12.56 2.96 -26.24
CA ASP A 957 -11.32 2.25 -25.97
C ASP A 957 -11.63 0.92 -25.27
N GLU A 958 -10.95 -0.16 -25.65
CA GLU A 958 -11.01 -1.44 -24.94
C GLU A 958 -9.61 -1.94 -24.60
N THR A 959 -9.49 -2.62 -23.47
CA THR A 959 -8.23 -3.12 -22.93
C THR A 959 -8.37 -4.61 -22.62
N VAL A 960 -7.40 -5.39 -23.09
CA VAL A 960 -7.29 -6.83 -22.79
C VAL A 960 -6.07 -7.06 -21.93
N TYR A 961 -6.26 -7.86 -20.89
CA TYR A 961 -5.22 -8.26 -19.94
C TYR A 961 -4.88 -9.74 -20.12
N ASP A 962 -3.64 -10.11 -19.82
CA ASP A 962 -3.26 -11.51 -19.62
C ASP A 962 -3.65 -12.03 -18.22
N SER A 963 -3.33 -13.30 -17.95
CA SER A 963 -3.59 -13.97 -16.66
C SER A 963 -2.76 -13.40 -15.50
N MET A 964 -1.69 -12.65 -15.79
CA MET A 964 -0.89 -11.92 -14.80
C MET A 964 -1.37 -10.47 -14.61
N GLY A 965 -2.37 -10.03 -15.37
CA GLY A 965 -2.95 -8.68 -15.31
C GLY A 965 -2.17 -7.61 -16.05
N ARG A 966 -1.28 -7.96 -16.98
CA ARG A 966 -0.58 -6.99 -17.83
C ARG A 966 -1.41 -6.72 -19.08
N VAL A 967 -1.31 -5.50 -19.62
CA VAL A 967 -2.07 -5.07 -20.80
C VAL A 967 -1.47 -5.63 -22.08
N VAL A 968 -2.13 -6.62 -22.70
CA VAL A 968 -1.66 -7.25 -23.94
C VAL A 968 -2.23 -6.60 -25.20
N SER A 969 -3.40 -5.97 -25.11
CA SER A 969 -4.02 -5.29 -26.24
C SER A 969 -4.82 -4.08 -25.77
N THR A 970 -4.74 -3.00 -26.55
CA THR A 970 -5.65 -1.86 -26.46
C THR A 970 -6.21 -1.60 -27.84
N ARG A 971 -7.53 -1.44 -27.97
CA ARG A 971 -8.15 -1.11 -29.26
C ARG A 971 -9.03 0.13 -29.15
N ARG A 972 -8.92 1.02 -30.13
CA ARG A 972 -9.72 2.22 -30.27
C ARG A 972 -10.62 2.12 -31.50
N LEU A 973 -11.90 2.43 -31.33
CA LEU A 973 -12.81 2.54 -32.45
C LEU A 973 -12.56 3.88 -33.18
N LEU A 974 -12.38 3.83 -34.51
CA LEU A 974 -12.18 5.01 -35.35
C LEU A 974 -13.36 5.32 -36.28
N ASP A 975 -14.09 4.31 -36.74
CA ASP A 975 -15.27 4.48 -37.59
C ASP A 975 -16.27 3.35 -37.35
N ASN A 976 -17.56 3.67 -37.37
CA ASN A 976 -18.66 2.71 -37.21
C ASN A 976 -19.76 2.85 -38.28
N ARG A 977 -19.57 3.69 -39.31
CA ARG A 977 -20.63 4.05 -40.28
C ARG A 977 -20.99 2.96 -41.29
N GLN A 978 -20.10 2.02 -41.58
CA GLN A 978 -20.34 0.94 -42.57
C GLN A 978 -19.75 -0.43 -42.17
N SER A 979 -18.89 -0.47 -41.15
CA SER A 979 -18.34 -1.61 -40.42
C SER A 979 -17.49 -1.00 -39.31
N GLU A 980 -17.43 -1.61 -38.12
CA GLU A 980 -16.53 -1.14 -37.08
C GLU A 980 -15.07 -1.24 -37.55
N VAL A 981 -14.37 -0.10 -37.56
CA VAL A 981 -12.95 0.00 -37.87
C VAL A 981 -12.22 0.27 -36.56
N TRP A 982 -11.49 -0.74 -36.11
CA TRP A 982 -10.69 -0.69 -34.90
C TRP A 982 -9.20 -0.49 -35.24
N VAL A 983 -8.54 0.35 -34.47
CA VAL A 983 -7.08 0.41 -34.41
C VAL A 983 -6.63 -0.25 -33.12
N GLU A 984 -5.88 -1.33 -33.25
CA GLU A 984 -5.36 -2.11 -32.14
C GLU A 984 -3.88 -1.79 -31.92
N ASN A 985 -3.46 -1.64 -30.67
CA ASN A 985 -2.06 -1.69 -30.27
C ASN A 985 -1.85 -2.92 -29.39
N ARG A 986 -0.78 -3.67 -29.63
CA ARG A 986 -0.42 -4.84 -28.81
C ARG A 986 0.88 -4.63 -28.05
N ASN A 987 0.92 -5.13 -26.83
CA ASN A 987 2.16 -5.30 -26.08
C ASN A 987 2.45 -6.79 -25.95
N VAL A 988 3.71 -7.15 -26.20
CA VAL A 988 4.20 -8.51 -26.01
C VAL A 988 5.24 -8.48 -24.90
N TYR A 989 5.15 -9.43 -23.98
CA TYR A 989 6.04 -9.55 -22.84
C TYR A 989 6.99 -10.73 -23.03
N ASP A 990 8.21 -10.61 -22.48
CA ASP A 990 9.13 -11.73 -22.37
C ASP A 990 8.76 -12.66 -21.20
N ALA A 991 9.51 -13.75 -21.04
CA ALA A 991 9.27 -14.72 -19.98
C ALA A 991 9.45 -14.16 -18.56
N LEU A 992 10.14 -13.02 -18.37
CA LEU A 992 10.22 -12.32 -17.08
C LEU A 992 9.09 -11.30 -16.90
N GLY A 993 8.20 -11.16 -17.88
CA GLY A 993 7.11 -10.19 -17.88
C GLY A 993 7.53 -8.76 -18.22
N ARG A 994 8.73 -8.58 -18.79
CA ARG A 994 9.20 -7.27 -19.28
C ARG A 994 8.67 -7.06 -20.70
N GLN A 995 8.36 -5.81 -21.07
CA GLN A 995 7.76 -5.51 -22.36
C GLN A 995 8.78 -5.67 -23.50
N LYS A 996 8.64 -6.74 -24.29
CA LYS A 996 9.49 -7.07 -25.44
C LYS A 996 9.10 -6.27 -26.68
N PHE A 997 7.80 -6.21 -27.01
CA PHE A 997 7.30 -5.47 -28.17
C PHE A 997 6.20 -4.48 -27.80
N THR A 998 6.18 -3.36 -28.52
CA THR A 998 5.01 -2.52 -28.72
C THR A 998 4.69 -2.51 -30.19
N ILE A 999 3.48 -2.90 -30.57
CA ILE A 999 3.04 -2.95 -31.96
C ILE A 999 1.89 -1.99 -32.12
N SER A 1000 2.13 -0.86 -32.78
CA SER A 1000 1.07 0.10 -33.08
C SER A 1000 0.35 -0.26 -34.39
N ASN A 1001 -0.95 0.01 -34.44
CA ASN A 1001 -1.81 -0.28 -35.59
C ASN A 1001 -1.70 -1.75 -36.05
N TYR A 1002 -1.80 -2.66 -35.08
CA TYR A 1002 -1.71 -4.10 -35.27
C TYR A 1002 -2.78 -4.61 -36.23
N VAL A 1003 -2.36 -5.43 -37.19
CA VAL A 1003 -3.22 -6.15 -38.13
C VAL A 1003 -2.76 -7.61 -38.19
N PRO A 1004 -3.66 -8.58 -37.88
CA PRO A 1004 -3.31 -10.01 -37.84
C PRO A 1004 -2.63 -10.52 -39.12
N GLN A 1005 -1.51 -11.23 -38.98
CA GLN A 1005 -0.76 -11.86 -40.07
C GLN A 1005 -1.11 -13.36 -40.20
N GLY A 1006 -2.38 -13.67 -40.46
CA GLY A 1006 -2.86 -15.06 -40.51
C GLY A 1006 -2.84 -15.73 -39.14
N ALA A 1007 -2.10 -16.85 -39.01
CA ALA A 1007 -1.95 -17.60 -37.75
C ALA A 1007 -0.66 -17.27 -36.99
N SER A 1008 0.07 -16.23 -37.43
CA SER A 1008 1.32 -15.79 -36.82
C SER A 1008 1.07 -15.18 -35.43
N ASP A 1009 1.83 -15.64 -34.43
CA ASP A 1009 1.85 -15.06 -33.08
C ASP A 1009 2.89 -13.93 -33.00
N PRO A 1010 2.51 -12.71 -32.59
CA PRO A 1010 3.44 -11.61 -32.35
C PRO A 1010 4.59 -11.92 -31.37
N ALA A 1011 4.44 -12.92 -30.49
CA ALA A 1011 5.51 -13.36 -29.60
C ALA A 1011 6.74 -13.90 -30.36
N ASP A 1012 6.49 -14.51 -31.52
CA ASP A 1012 7.50 -15.16 -32.37
C ASP A 1012 8.03 -14.25 -33.48
N TRP A 1013 7.61 -12.98 -33.54
CA TRP A 1013 8.11 -12.05 -34.55
C TRP A 1013 9.58 -11.71 -34.30
N GLU A 1014 10.36 -11.63 -35.37
CA GLU A 1014 11.79 -11.35 -35.29
C GLU A 1014 12.26 -10.45 -36.45
N TRP A 1015 13.37 -9.76 -36.23
CA TRP A 1015 14.00 -8.94 -37.26
C TRP A 1015 15.00 -9.76 -38.08
N ASN A 1016 14.75 -9.92 -39.39
CA ASN A 1016 15.71 -10.53 -40.31
C ASN A 1016 16.72 -9.48 -40.79
N ALA A 1017 17.90 -9.46 -40.16
CA ALA A 1017 18.97 -8.53 -40.50
C ALA A 1017 19.51 -8.68 -41.94
N THR A 1018 19.37 -9.86 -42.58
CA THR A 1018 19.86 -10.08 -43.95
C THR A 1018 18.93 -9.45 -44.98
N LEU A 1019 17.62 -9.54 -44.74
CA LEU A 1019 16.59 -9.01 -45.63
C LEU A 1019 16.12 -7.61 -45.23
N ALA A 1020 16.57 -7.12 -44.08
CA ALA A 1020 16.19 -5.84 -43.49
C ALA A 1020 14.66 -5.68 -43.39
N GLN A 1021 14.01 -6.70 -42.84
CA GLN A 1021 12.56 -6.74 -42.66
C GLN A 1021 12.18 -7.55 -41.42
N TRP A 1022 11.00 -7.27 -40.86
CA TRP A 1022 10.38 -8.10 -39.83
C TRP A 1022 9.76 -9.36 -40.46
N GLU A 1023 9.94 -10.50 -39.81
CA GLU A 1023 9.39 -11.79 -40.21
C GLU A 1023 8.65 -12.47 -39.05
N ASP A 1024 7.70 -13.35 -39.37
CA ASP A 1024 7.11 -14.26 -38.39
C ASP A 1024 8.06 -15.44 -38.10
N GLY A 1025 7.74 -16.25 -37.08
CA GLY A 1025 8.51 -17.45 -36.74
C GLY A 1025 8.57 -18.54 -37.83
N ALA A 1026 7.89 -18.36 -38.96
CA ALA A 1026 7.98 -19.21 -40.15
C ALA A 1026 8.81 -18.57 -41.28
N GLY A 1027 9.39 -17.39 -41.07
CA GLY A 1027 10.20 -16.63 -42.02
C GLY A 1027 9.41 -15.87 -43.08
N ASN A 1028 8.10 -15.66 -42.89
CA ASN A 1028 7.30 -14.83 -43.79
C ASN A 1028 7.40 -13.36 -43.38
N PRO A 1029 7.52 -12.42 -44.34
CA PRO A 1029 7.61 -10.99 -44.02
C PRO A 1029 6.31 -10.45 -43.42
N ILE A 1030 6.44 -9.64 -42.37
CA ILE A 1030 5.32 -8.94 -41.74
C ILE A 1030 4.85 -7.81 -42.66
N ASN A 1031 3.55 -7.78 -42.96
CA ASN A 1031 2.98 -6.75 -43.80
C ASN A 1031 2.71 -5.47 -42.99
N HIS A 1032 3.32 -4.35 -43.39
CA HIS A 1032 3.13 -3.03 -42.78
C HIS A 1032 2.05 -2.17 -43.46
N GLY A 1033 1.28 -2.76 -44.38
CA GLY A 1033 0.26 -2.04 -45.15
C GLY A 1033 0.85 -1.22 -46.31
N VAL A 1034 -0.02 -0.67 -47.16
CA VAL A 1034 0.39 0.07 -48.36
C VAL A 1034 1.11 1.39 -48.03
N ASN A 1035 0.81 1.97 -46.86
CA ASN A 1035 1.38 3.25 -46.41
C ASN A 1035 2.45 3.07 -45.31
N ASN A 1036 2.84 1.84 -44.97
CA ASN A 1036 3.74 1.52 -43.86
C ASN A 1036 3.27 2.06 -42.49
N ASP A 1037 1.96 2.08 -42.30
CA ASP A 1037 1.27 2.57 -41.10
C ASP A 1037 0.63 1.44 -40.28
N GLN A 1038 0.77 0.18 -40.69
CA GLN A 1038 0.28 -1.01 -39.97
C GLN A 1038 1.45 -1.78 -39.35
N ASN A 1039 1.20 -2.51 -38.26
CA ASN A 1039 2.20 -3.32 -37.57
C ASN A 1039 3.51 -2.56 -37.32
N ILE A 1040 3.42 -1.35 -36.76
CA ILE A 1040 4.60 -0.54 -36.44
C ILE A 1040 5.23 -1.14 -35.18
N ILE A 1041 6.25 -1.98 -35.38
CA ILE A 1041 6.91 -2.72 -34.30
C ILE A 1041 8.00 -1.86 -33.68
N ARG A 1042 8.02 -1.81 -32.35
CA ARG A 1042 9.16 -1.37 -31.54
C ARG A 1042 9.55 -2.48 -30.59
N GLU A 1043 10.78 -2.94 -30.70
CA GLU A 1043 11.36 -3.97 -29.84
C GLU A 1043 12.20 -3.34 -28.75
N THR A 1044 12.11 -3.89 -27.54
CA THR A 1044 12.97 -3.59 -26.41
C THR A 1044 13.71 -4.86 -26.01
N ILE A 1045 15.03 -4.79 -26.05
CA ILE A 1045 15.95 -5.86 -25.68
C ILE A 1045 16.58 -5.46 -24.36
N TYR A 1046 16.58 -6.38 -23.40
CA TYR A 1046 17.10 -6.14 -22.07
C TYR A 1046 18.44 -6.84 -21.88
N ASP A 1047 19.33 -6.23 -21.10
CA ASP A 1047 20.54 -6.89 -20.65
C ASP A 1047 20.21 -7.96 -19.60
N ALA A 1048 21.22 -8.74 -19.23
CA ALA A 1048 21.08 -9.78 -18.22
C ALA A 1048 20.69 -9.21 -16.82
N SER A 1049 20.95 -7.92 -16.57
CA SER A 1049 20.55 -7.21 -15.34
C SER A 1049 19.09 -6.70 -15.39
N GLY A 1050 18.41 -6.85 -16.53
CA GLY A 1050 17.05 -6.40 -16.75
C GLY A 1050 16.89 -4.92 -17.10
N ARG A 1051 17.97 -4.24 -17.46
CA ARG A 1051 17.94 -2.85 -17.96
C ARG A 1051 17.78 -2.87 -19.48
N VAL A 1052 17.30 -1.77 -20.07
CA VAL A 1052 17.10 -1.67 -21.53
C VAL A 1052 18.46 -1.63 -22.22
N ASP A 1053 18.88 -2.71 -22.86
CA ASP A 1053 20.14 -2.79 -23.60
C ASP A 1053 20.01 -2.12 -24.96
N GLN A 1054 19.00 -2.53 -25.73
CA GLN A 1054 18.74 -2.02 -27.07
C GLN A 1054 17.24 -1.78 -27.29
N THR A 1055 16.93 -0.84 -28.17
CA THR A 1055 15.60 -0.74 -28.77
C THR A 1055 15.72 -0.77 -30.28
N ARG A 1056 14.83 -1.52 -30.94
CA ARG A 1056 14.75 -1.56 -32.40
C ARG A 1056 13.49 -0.84 -32.86
N ASP A 1057 13.63 0.01 -33.86
CA ASP A 1057 12.48 0.62 -34.53
C ASP A 1057 11.92 -0.25 -35.67
N VAL A 1058 10.86 0.25 -36.33
CA VAL A 1058 10.18 -0.47 -37.42
C VAL A 1058 11.06 -0.68 -38.66
N LEU A 1059 12.09 0.15 -38.86
CA LEU A 1059 13.03 0.06 -39.98
C LEU A 1059 14.25 -0.81 -39.65
N GLY A 1060 14.28 -1.38 -38.45
CA GLY A 1060 15.39 -2.19 -37.95
C GLY A 1060 16.55 -1.39 -37.39
N SER A 1061 16.43 -0.06 -37.31
CA SER A 1061 17.45 0.79 -36.69
C SER A 1061 17.52 0.49 -35.20
N LEU A 1062 18.74 0.31 -34.69
CA LEU A 1062 18.99 0.01 -33.29
C LEU A 1062 19.37 1.29 -32.55
N ASN A 1063 18.86 1.45 -31.33
CA ASN A 1063 19.41 2.38 -30.36
C ASN A 1063 19.97 1.57 -29.19
N GLN A 1064 21.22 1.80 -28.84
CA GLN A 1064 21.91 1.14 -27.74
C GLN A 1064 21.94 2.04 -26.50
N SER A 1065 21.73 1.45 -25.33
CA SER A 1065 22.00 2.09 -24.04
C SER A 1065 23.16 1.39 -23.35
N VAL A 1066 24.07 2.16 -22.75
CA VAL A 1066 25.17 1.62 -21.95
C VAL A 1066 25.06 2.18 -20.56
N TYR A 1067 25.21 1.31 -19.58
CA TYR A 1067 25.11 1.64 -18.17
C TYR A 1067 26.47 1.52 -17.48
N ASP A 1068 26.70 2.33 -16.44
CA ASP A 1068 27.76 2.05 -15.48
C ASP A 1068 27.38 0.86 -14.57
N GLY A 1069 28.31 0.38 -13.74
CA GLY A 1069 28.03 -0.74 -12.83
C GLY A 1069 27.09 -0.39 -11.66
N LEU A 1070 26.63 0.86 -11.55
CA LEU A 1070 25.54 1.25 -10.65
C LEU A 1070 24.17 1.21 -11.33
N GLY A 1071 24.11 1.03 -12.66
CA GLY A 1071 22.87 0.96 -13.42
C GLY A 1071 22.38 2.27 -14.02
N ARG A 1072 23.22 3.32 -14.08
CA ARG A 1072 22.85 4.60 -14.70
C ARG A 1072 23.30 4.64 -16.15
N GLN A 1073 22.49 5.21 -17.03
CA GLN A 1073 22.78 5.27 -18.46
C GLN A 1073 23.87 6.30 -18.76
N VAL A 1074 25.09 5.82 -19.04
CA VAL A 1074 26.24 6.69 -19.35
C VAL A 1074 26.38 6.97 -20.83
N LEU A 1075 25.87 6.10 -21.71
CA LEU A 1075 25.80 6.32 -23.15
C LEU A 1075 24.42 5.97 -23.70
N SER A 1076 23.95 6.78 -24.64
CA SER A 1076 22.87 6.45 -25.57
C SER A 1076 23.41 6.60 -26.98
N ILE A 1077 23.22 5.60 -27.83
CA ILE A 1077 23.75 5.56 -29.19
C ILE A 1077 22.60 5.30 -30.13
N ALA A 1078 22.18 6.29 -30.90
CA ALA A 1078 21.12 6.14 -31.88
C ALA A 1078 21.67 5.65 -33.22
N ASN A 1079 20.86 4.88 -33.96
CA ASN A 1079 21.25 4.22 -35.22
C ASN A 1079 22.56 3.43 -35.08
N PHE A 1080 22.64 2.64 -34.02
CA PHE A 1080 23.77 1.82 -33.66
C PHE A 1080 24.04 0.77 -34.75
N THR A 1081 25.25 0.83 -35.30
CA THR A 1081 25.80 -0.19 -36.20
C THR A 1081 27.11 -0.65 -35.57
N ASP A 1082 27.24 -1.94 -35.25
CA ASP A 1082 28.45 -2.49 -34.60
C ASP A 1082 29.61 -2.58 -35.61
N PRO A 1083 30.62 -1.68 -35.56
CA PRO A 1083 31.71 -1.74 -36.50
C PRO A 1083 32.92 -2.48 -35.91
N VAL A 1084 33.11 -2.47 -34.57
CA VAL A 1084 34.30 -2.91 -33.83
C VAL A 1084 34.00 -3.10 -32.30
N GLY A 1085 33.14 -4.04 -31.91
CA GLY A 1085 33.03 -4.50 -30.50
C GLY A 1085 32.16 -3.65 -29.57
N PRO A 1086 31.97 -4.06 -28.30
CA PRO A 1086 30.93 -3.51 -27.43
C PRO A 1086 31.18 -2.05 -27.05
N PRO A 1087 30.14 -1.20 -27.04
CA PRO A 1087 30.26 0.24 -26.76
C PRO A 1087 30.58 0.57 -25.29
N SER A 1088 30.67 -0.42 -24.41
CA SER A 1088 31.06 -0.25 -23.01
C SER A 1088 32.45 0.37 -22.83
N GLY A 1089 33.32 0.28 -23.83
CA GLY A 1089 34.66 0.88 -23.83
C GLY A 1089 34.76 2.22 -24.58
N TRP A 1090 33.67 2.74 -25.15
CA TRP A 1090 33.74 3.94 -25.99
C TRP A 1090 33.92 5.22 -25.17
N ASN A 1091 34.87 6.05 -25.55
CA ASN A 1091 35.19 7.30 -24.86
C ASN A 1091 35.48 8.43 -25.87
N TRP A 1092 35.43 9.68 -25.37
CA TRP A 1092 35.83 10.85 -26.15
C TRP A 1092 37.30 11.17 -25.89
N ASP A 1093 38.16 11.06 -26.90
CA ASP A 1093 39.56 11.50 -26.80
C ASP A 1093 39.67 12.98 -27.20
N ALA A 1094 39.79 13.84 -26.20
CA ALA A 1094 39.99 15.27 -26.40
C ALA A 1094 41.46 15.68 -26.61
N VAL A 1095 42.41 14.75 -26.43
CA VAL A 1095 43.86 15.01 -26.33
C VAL A 1095 44.58 14.69 -27.65
N ILE A 1096 44.19 13.62 -28.34
CA ILE A 1096 44.90 13.14 -29.53
C ILE A 1096 44.28 13.69 -30.82
N ASP A 1097 42.95 13.59 -30.98
CA ASP A 1097 42.29 13.82 -32.26
C ASP A 1097 40.86 14.39 -32.18
N ASN A 1098 40.32 14.59 -30.98
CA ASN A 1098 39.02 15.24 -30.75
C ASN A 1098 37.86 14.51 -31.46
N GLN A 1099 37.81 13.18 -31.27
CA GLN A 1099 36.77 12.28 -31.77
C GLN A 1099 36.45 11.18 -30.73
N TRP A 1100 35.40 10.40 -31.00
CA TRP A 1100 35.09 9.20 -30.21
C TRP A 1100 35.99 8.04 -30.62
N GLU A 1101 36.48 7.28 -29.65
CA GLU A 1101 37.28 6.09 -29.85
C GLU A 1101 36.65 4.88 -29.15
N ASP A 1102 36.95 3.68 -29.66
CA ASP A 1102 36.62 2.42 -29.00
C ASP A 1102 37.58 2.10 -27.84
N GLY A 1103 37.32 1.01 -27.12
CA GLY A 1103 38.15 0.60 -25.97
C GLY A 1103 39.60 0.23 -26.28
N VAL A 1104 40.01 0.25 -27.55
CA VAL A 1104 41.40 0.02 -28.00
C VAL A 1104 42.01 1.23 -28.72
N GLY A 1105 41.32 2.38 -28.74
CA GLY A 1105 41.81 3.65 -29.30
C GLY A 1105 41.60 3.80 -30.80
N THR A 1106 40.61 3.12 -31.38
CA THR A 1106 40.23 3.27 -32.80
C THR A 1106 39.06 4.22 -32.94
N ALA A 1107 39.15 5.17 -33.86
CA ALA A 1107 38.08 6.13 -34.15
C ALA A 1107 36.74 5.43 -34.48
N VAL A 1108 35.69 5.78 -33.75
CA VAL A 1108 34.32 5.36 -34.06
C VAL A 1108 33.86 6.11 -35.30
N THR A 1109 33.49 5.37 -36.34
CA THR A 1109 33.04 5.98 -37.60
C THR A 1109 31.56 6.36 -37.51
N PHE A 1110 31.28 7.66 -37.64
CA PHE A 1110 29.93 8.20 -37.86
C PHE A 1110 29.71 8.22 -39.37
N GLY A 1111 29.05 7.19 -39.93
CA GLY A 1111 28.80 7.10 -41.37
C GLY A 1111 28.05 8.31 -41.91
N ASN A 1112 28.00 8.47 -43.25
CA ASN A 1112 27.27 9.57 -43.92
C ASN A 1112 25.73 9.48 -43.80
N ASN A 1113 25.20 8.51 -43.03
CA ASN A 1113 23.78 8.17 -42.89
C ASN A 1113 23.28 8.28 -41.44
N ASP A 1114 23.84 9.20 -40.64
CA ASP A 1114 23.44 9.38 -39.24
C ASP A 1114 23.64 8.12 -38.37
N GLU A 1115 24.65 7.30 -38.68
CA GLU A 1115 25.03 6.09 -37.93
C GLU A 1115 25.80 6.45 -36.65
N ASN A 1116 25.57 5.69 -35.57
CA ASN A 1116 26.25 5.83 -34.28
C ASN A 1116 26.20 7.27 -33.72
N ILE A 1117 25.01 7.86 -33.61
CA ILE A 1117 24.84 9.16 -32.95
C ILE A 1117 24.95 8.96 -31.44
N ILE A 1118 26.12 9.29 -30.88
CA ILE A 1118 26.44 9.11 -29.47
C ILE A 1118 26.00 10.33 -28.65
N ALA A 1119 25.36 10.06 -27.52
CA ALA A 1119 25.14 11.00 -26.43
C ALA A 1119 25.69 10.39 -25.13
N GLN A 1120 26.69 11.03 -24.53
CA GLN A 1120 27.23 10.63 -23.22
C GLN A 1120 26.64 11.48 -22.13
N THR A 1121 26.10 10.82 -21.11
CA THR A 1121 25.55 11.45 -19.92
C THR A 1121 26.57 11.34 -18.80
N VAL A 1122 26.98 12.50 -18.28
CA VAL A 1122 27.75 12.61 -17.05
C VAL A 1122 26.81 13.05 -15.97
N TYR A 1123 26.70 12.23 -14.94
CA TYR A 1123 25.91 12.54 -13.75
C TYR A 1123 26.74 13.40 -12.79
N ASP A 1124 26.08 14.33 -12.12
CA ASP A 1124 26.71 15.09 -11.06
C ASP A 1124 26.93 14.18 -9.87
N ALA A 1125 27.63 14.75 -8.92
CA ALA A 1125 27.61 14.36 -7.53
C ALA A 1125 26.29 13.67 -7.18
N ASP A 1126 25.12 14.29 -7.32
CA ASP A 1126 23.79 13.88 -6.84
C ASP A 1126 23.03 12.84 -7.70
N GLY A 1127 23.62 12.39 -8.81
CA GLY A 1127 23.02 11.41 -9.71
C GLY A 1127 22.02 12.06 -10.67
N ARG A 1128 21.95 13.39 -10.68
CA ARG A 1128 21.25 14.19 -11.67
C ARG A 1128 22.17 14.35 -12.87
N VAL A 1129 21.60 14.70 -14.02
CA VAL A 1129 22.42 14.92 -15.21
C VAL A 1129 23.21 16.22 -15.06
N GLN A 1130 24.53 16.14 -14.95
CA GLN A 1130 25.42 17.31 -14.89
C GLN A 1130 25.70 17.84 -16.28
N SER A 1131 26.08 16.94 -17.19
CA SER A 1131 26.34 17.32 -18.57
C SER A 1131 26.04 16.20 -19.54
N ILE A 1132 25.57 16.58 -20.72
CA ILE A 1132 25.42 15.68 -21.86
C ILE A 1132 26.42 16.10 -22.92
N ARG A 1133 27.21 15.17 -23.43
CA ARG A 1133 28.11 15.36 -24.56
C ARG A 1133 27.48 14.74 -25.80
N ASP A 1134 27.40 15.50 -26.88
CA ASP A 1134 26.89 14.99 -28.16
C ASP A 1134 27.97 14.35 -29.04
N VAL A 1135 27.57 13.89 -30.23
CA VAL A 1135 28.43 13.22 -31.21
C VAL A 1135 29.60 14.10 -31.69
N LEU A 1136 29.47 15.43 -31.65
CA LEU A 1136 30.51 16.39 -32.05
C LEU A 1136 31.41 16.79 -30.87
N GLY A 1137 31.24 16.15 -29.71
CA GLY A 1137 31.98 16.45 -28.49
C GLY A 1137 31.50 17.69 -27.75
N ARG A 1138 30.43 18.36 -28.20
CA ARG A 1138 29.89 19.57 -27.56
C ARG A 1138 29.16 19.17 -26.29
N ARG A 1139 29.38 19.93 -25.22
CA ARG A 1139 28.78 19.65 -23.90
C ARG A 1139 27.61 20.58 -23.64
N THR A 1140 26.50 20.05 -23.18
CA THR A 1140 25.43 20.83 -22.52
C THR A 1140 25.52 20.58 -21.03
N PHE A 1141 25.73 21.62 -20.24
CA PHE A 1141 25.89 21.55 -18.78
C PHE A 1141 24.65 22.09 -18.07
N PHE A 1142 24.25 21.47 -16.97
CA PHE A 1142 23.06 21.83 -16.20
C PHE A 1142 23.43 22.25 -14.79
N VAL A 1143 22.75 23.28 -14.28
CA VAL A 1143 22.88 23.75 -12.89
C VAL A 1143 21.51 23.66 -12.23
N TYR A 1144 21.48 23.08 -11.03
CA TYR A 1144 20.30 22.91 -10.22
C TYR A 1144 20.34 23.87 -9.02
N ASP A 1145 19.18 24.27 -8.53
CA ASP A 1145 19.08 24.93 -7.23
C ASP A 1145 19.19 23.92 -6.10
N ALA A 1146 19.22 24.44 -4.88
CA ALA A 1146 19.39 23.64 -3.68
C ALA A 1146 18.18 22.72 -3.38
N VAL A 1147 17.04 22.88 -4.05
CA VAL A 1147 15.89 21.95 -3.98
C VAL A 1147 15.83 21.01 -5.19
N GLY A 1148 16.88 20.97 -6.02
CA GLY A 1148 17.03 20.03 -7.13
C GLY A 1148 16.34 20.44 -8.43
N ARG A 1149 15.79 21.67 -8.52
CA ARG A 1149 15.16 22.16 -9.75
C ARG A 1149 16.23 22.73 -10.68
N ARG A 1150 16.13 22.45 -11.98
CA ARG A 1150 17.08 22.99 -12.96
C ARG A 1150 16.88 24.49 -13.12
N VAL A 1151 17.90 25.28 -12.81
CA VAL A 1151 17.88 26.75 -12.93
C VAL A 1151 18.67 27.27 -14.12
N LYS A 1152 19.77 26.61 -14.52
CA LYS A 1152 20.55 27.02 -15.71
C LYS A 1152 20.80 25.86 -16.65
N THR A 1153 20.80 26.16 -17.94
CA THR A 1153 21.27 25.26 -19.00
C THR A 1153 22.31 26.00 -19.83
N ILE A 1154 23.50 25.41 -19.97
CA ILE A 1154 24.66 25.99 -20.65
C ILE A 1154 25.00 25.11 -21.85
N THR A 1155 24.66 25.57 -23.04
CA THR A 1155 24.93 24.86 -24.30
C THR A 1155 26.34 25.17 -24.79
N ASN A 1156 27.02 24.18 -25.36
CA ASN A 1156 28.42 24.24 -25.81
C ASN A 1156 29.37 24.72 -24.69
N TYR A 1157 29.23 24.09 -23.51
CA TYR A 1157 30.01 24.39 -22.33
C TYR A 1157 31.51 24.15 -22.53
N VAL A 1158 32.30 25.18 -22.25
CA VAL A 1158 33.77 25.18 -22.26
C VAL A 1158 34.28 25.73 -20.91
N PRO A 1159 35.04 24.93 -20.13
CA PRO A 1159 35.52 25.34 -18.80
C PRO A 1159 36.27 26.68 -18.79
N GLN A 1160 35.94 27.56 -17.84
CA GLN A 1160 36.57 28.86 -17.66
C GLN A 1160 37.59 28.82 -16.50
N GLY A 1161 38.66 28.03 -16.68
CA GLY A 1161 39.65 27.81 -15.62
C GLY A 1161 39.08 27.00 -14.44
N VAL A 1162 39.13 27.56 -13.23
CA VAL A 1162 38.57 26.96 -11.99
C VAL A 1162 37.18 27.51 -11.62
N SER A 1163 36.58 28.32 -12.50
CA SER A 1163 35.25 28.90 -12.27
C SER A 1163 34.16 27.84 -12.27
N ASP A 1164 33.31 27.87 -11.24
CA ASP A 1164 32.13 27.01 -11.12
C ASP A 1164 30.91 27.64 -11.84
N PRO A 1165 30.29 26.94 -12.81
CA PRO A 1165 29.06 27.38 -13.48
C PRO A 1165 27.89 27.73 -12.56
N ALA A 1166 27.84 27.16 -11.34
CA ALA A 1166 26.83 27.50 -10.36
C ALA A 1166 26.86 29.01 -10.00
N ASN A 1167 28.06 29.60 -9.96
CA ASN A 1167 28.30 30.99 -9.58
C ASN A 1167 28.15 31.99 -10.74
N TRP A 1168 27.84 31.53 -11.95
CA TRP A 1168 27.73 32.42 -13.10
C TRP A 1168 26.48 33.29 -13.02
N VAL A 1169 26.63 34.61 -13.03
CA VAL A 1169 25.53 35.58 -12.86
C VAL A 1169 25.46 36.54 -14.04
N TRP A 1170 24.25 37.00 -14.37
CA TRP A 1170 24.05 38.00 -15.41
C TRP A 1170 24.27 39.41 -14.84
N ASN A 1171 25.23 40.13 -15.41
CA ASN A 1171 25.45 41.54 -15.10
C ASN A 1171 24.61 42.41 -16.04
N ALA A 1172 23.45 42.86 -15.56
CA ALA A 1172 22.53 43.68 -16.36
C ALA A 1172 23.13 45.02 -16.82
N THR A 1173 24.04 45.62 -16.04
CA THR A 1173 24.68 46.89 -16.39
C THR A 1173 25.64 46.75 -17.57
N LEU A 1174 26.34 45.63 -17.63
CA LEU A 1174 27.36 45.35 -18.65
C LEU A 1174 26.85 44.41 -19.75
N SER A 1175 25.61 43.93 -19.62
CA SER A 1175 24.93 43.01 -20.54
C SER A 1175 25.79 41.79 -20.89
N ARG A 1176 26.34 41.13 -19.87
CA ARG A 1176 27.19 39.94 -20.00
C ARG A 1176 27.11 39.03 -18.79
N TRP A 1177 27.51 37.77 -18.95
CA TRP A 1177 27.68 36.82 -17.85
C TRP A 1177 29.04 36.97 -17.17
N GLU A 1178 29.09 36.78 -15.85
CA GLU A 1178 30.30 36.85 -15.02
C GLU A 1178 30.39 35.69 -14.02
N ASP A 1179 31.60 35.29 -13.64
CA ASP A 1179 31.92 34.14 -12.77
C ASP A 1179 31.62 34.33 -11.27
N GLY A 1180 30.84 35.34 -10.90
CA GLY A 1180 30.58 35.72 -9.51
C GLY A 1180 31.70 36.54 -8.85
N ALA A 1181 32.94 36.46 -9.35
CA ALA A 1181 34.05 37.35 -8.97
C ALA A 1181 34.16 38.59 -9.87
N GLY A 1182 33.25 38.71 -10.85
CA GLY A 1182 33.18 39.83 -11.80
C GLY A 1182 34.00 39.64 -13.07
N THR A 1183 34.59 38.46 -13.30
CA THR A 1183 35.28 38.14 -14.56
C THR A 1183 34.25 37.74 -15.61
N ALA A 1184 34.34 38.31 -16.81
CA ALA A 1184 33.44 37.97 -17.91
C ALA A 1184 33.61 36.52 -18.37
N ILE A 1185 32.49 35.81 -18.58
CA ILE A 1185 32.47 34.46 -19.17
C ILE A 1185 32.74 34.56 -20.67
N ALA A 1186 33.70 33.78 -21.19
CA ALA A 1186 33.99 33.76 -22.62
C ALA A 1186 32.96 32.92 -23.39
N HIS A 1187 32.47 33.47 -24.50
CA HIS A 1187 31.51 32.82 -25.41
C HIS A 1187 32.16 32.30 -26.72
N GLY A 1188 33.50 32.24 -26.76
CA GLY A 1188 34.24 31.88 -27.97
C GLY A 1188 34.30 33.00 -29.00
N SER A 1189 34.93 32.74 -30.16
CA SER A 1189 35.17 33.76 -31.20
C SER A 1189 33.96 34.04 -32.10
N ASN A 1190 32.92 33.21 -32.01
CA ASN A 1190 31.69 33.26 -32.81
C ASN A 1190 30.43 33.24 -31.94
N ASP A 1191 30.55 33.53 -30.65
CA ASP A 1191 29.48 33.48 -29.64
C ASP A 1191 28.73 32.14 -29.57
N ALA A 1192 29.41 31.05 -29.95
CA ALA A 1192 28.82 29.71 -29.94
C ALA A 1192 29.07 28.94 -28.64
N GLU A 1193 30.03 29.35 -27.81
CA GLU A 1193 30.41 28.66 -26.57
C GLU A 1193 29.68 29.26 -25.36
N ASN A 1194 29.48 28.46 -24.31
CA ASN A 1194 28.88 28.88 -23.04
C ASN A 1194 27.57 29.67 -23.19
N ASN A 1195 26.66 29.19 -24.03
CA ASN A 1195 25.37 29.83 -24.26
C ASN A 1195 24.39 29.48 -23.13
N ILE A 1196 24.06 30.45 -22.28
CA ILE A 1196 23.39 30.23 -20.98
C ILE A 1196 21.92 30.65 -21.06
N SER A 1197 21.01 29.75 -20.67
CA SER A 1197 19.59 30.04 -20.43
C SER A 1197 19.23 29.85 -18.95
N LEU A 1198 18.26 30.61 -18.44
CA LEU A 1198 17.84 30.62 -17.03
C LEU A 1198 16.35 30.28 -16.91
N THR A 1199 15.96 29.58 -15.85
CA THR A 1199 14.57 29.34 -15.47
C THR A 1199 14.34 29.83 -14.04
N VAL A 1200 13.26 30.59 -13.84
CA VAL A 1200 12.83 31.12 -12.54
C VAL A 1200 11.47 30.52 -12.21
N TYR A 1201 11.32 30.04 -10.98
CA TYR A 1201 10.10 29.41 -10.49
C TYR A 1201 9.37 30.34 -9.51
N ASP A 1202 8.04 30.28 -9.48
CA ASP A 1202 7.21 30.96 -8.48
C ASP A 1202 7.19 30.21 -7.13
N ALA A 1203 6.46 30.75 -6.15
CA ALA A 1203 6.31 30.15 -4.82
C ALA A 1203 5.61 28.78 -4.84
N ASP A 1204 4.81 28.49 -5.87
CA ASP A 1204 4.14 27.20 -6.07
C ASP A 1204 5.00 26.22 -6.88
N GLY A 1205 6.25 26.59 -7.19
CA GLY A 1205 7.19 25.78 -7.96
C GLY A 1205 6.89 25.72 -9.46
N ARG A 1206 5.97 26.54 -9.98
CA ARG A 1206 5.67 26.64 -11.40
C ARG A 1206 6.68 27.56 -12.08
N ILE A 1207 6.83 27.45 -13.40
CA ILE A 1207 7.76 28.30 -14.14
C ILE A 1207 7.19 29.71 -14.25
N GLN A 1208 7.75 30.65 -13.49
CA GLN A 1208 7.35 32.06 -13.56
C GLN A 1208 7.90 32.73 -14.82
N SER A 1209 9.18 32.52 -15.11
CA SER A 1209 9.84 33.06 -16.28
C SER A 1209 11.02 32.23 -16.75
N THR A 1210 11.36 32.37 -18.02
CA THR A 1210 12.58 31.81 -18.63
C THR A 1210 13.34 32.90 -19.37
N PHE A 1211 14.66 32.82 -19.35
CA PHE A 1211 15.53 33.71 -20.10
C PHE A 1211 16.27 32.91 -21.17
N ASP A 1212 16.18 33.37 -22.42
CA ASP A 1212 16.93 32.78 -23.53
C ASP A 1212 18.43 33.09 -23.43
N THR A 1213 19.22 32.61 -24.41
CA THR A 1213 20.68 32.81 -24.43
C THR A 1213 21.12 34.26 -24.63
N ARG A 1214 20.19 35.14 -25.04
CA ARG A 1214 20.41 36.59 -25.17
C ARG A 1214 19.84 37.35 -23.97
N HIS A 1215 19.40 36.62 -22.94
CA HIS A 1215 18.76 37.14 -21.75
C HIS A 1215 17.42 37.86 -22.01
N ASN A 1216 16.69 37.47 -23.06
CA ASN A 1216 15.31 37.93 -23.25
C ASN A 1216 14.38 37.12 -22.36
N GLU A 1217 13.57 37.81 -21.55
CA GLU A 1217 12.59 37.19 -20.66
C GLU A 1217 11.35 36.72 -21.44
N THR A 1218 10.92 35.48 -21.19
CA THR A 1218 9.57 35.00 -21.46
C THR A 1218 8.88 34.77 -20.13
N ARG A 1219 7.77 35.46 -19.89
CA ARG A 1219 6.99 35.37 -18.65
C ARG A 1219 5.72 34.56 -18.88
N PHE A 1220 5.35 33.76 -17.89
CA PHE A 1220 4.11 32.98 -17.91
C PHE A 1220 3.13 33.53 -16.89
N VAL A 1221 1.87 33.66 -17.30
CA VAL A 1221 0.76 34.05 -16.42
C VAL A 1221 -0.20 32.88 -16.34
N TYR A 1222 -0.55 32.53 -15.12
CA TYR A 1222 -1.46 31.46 -14.80
C TYR A 1222 -2.81 32.07 -14.37
N ASP A 1223 -3.92 31.41 -14.71
CA ASP A 1223 -5.20 31.74 -14.10
C ASP A 1223 -5.29 31.18 -12.68
N LEU A 1224 -6.42 31.46 -12.03
CA LEU A 1224 -6.72 31.01 -10.68
C LEU A 1224 -6.80 29.47 -10.57
N LEU A 1225 -6.90 28.75 -11.70
CA LEU A 1225 -6.90 27.29 -11.75
C LEU A 1225 -5.50 26.72 -12.03
N GLY A 1226 -4.46 27.55 -11.97
CA GLY A 1226 -3.08 27.16 -12.25
C GLY A 1226 -2.81 26.81 -13.71
N ARG A 1227 -3.75 27.10 -14.61
CA ARG A 1227 -3.59 26.87 -16.05
C ARG A 1227 -2.85 28.06 -16.64
N ARG A 1228 -1.91 27.80 -17.53
CA ARG A 1228 -1.20 28.87 -18.23
C ARG A 1228 -2.14 29.57 -19.21
N VAL A 1229 -2.55 30.79 -18.90
CA VAL A 1229 -3.46 31.60 -19.73
C VAL A 1229 -2.74 32.61 -20.61
N MET A 1230 -1.51 32.95 -20.28
CA MET A 1230 -0.72 33.86 -21.09
C MET A 1230 0.76 33.48 -21.11
N THR A 1231 1.38 33.65 -22.27
CA THR A 1231 2.83 33.61 -22.46
C THR A 1231 3.23 34.94 -23.05
N ILE A 1232 4.08 35.69 -22.37
CA ILE A 1232 4.57 37.00 -22.81
C ILE A 1232 6.03 36.84 -23.20
N SER A 1233 6.30 36.78 -24.50
CA SER A 1233 7.65 36.70 -25.04
C SER A 1233 8.32 38.08 -25.11
N ASN A 1234 9.62 38.15 -24.83
CA ASN A 1234 10.42 39.39 -24.80
C ASN A 1234 9.83 40.44 -23.86
N TYR A 1235 9.51 40.02 -22.63
CA TYR A 1235 8.93 40.90 -21.62
C TYR A 1235 9.88 42.07 -21.32
N VAL A 1236 9.32 43.28 -21.32
CA VAL A 1236 10.01 44.51 -20.90
C VAL A 1236 9.08 45.17 -19.88
N ALA A 1237 9.54 45.31 -18.63
CA ALA A 1237 8.77 45.99 -17.60
C ALA A 1237 8.51 47.45 -18.03
N GLN A 1238 7.24 47.83 -18.19
CA GLN A 1238 6.87 49.25 -18.23
C GLN A 1238 6.83 49.74 -16.79
N GLY A 1239 7.72 50.67 -16.47
CA GLY A 1239 7.85 51.26 -15.13
C GLY A 1239 6.70 52.17 -14.74
#